data_AF-D3HMU4-F1
#
_entry.id   AF-D3HMU4-F1
#
_cell.length_a   1.000
_cell.length_b   1.000
_cell.length_c   1.000
_cell.angle_alpha   90.00
_cell.angle_beta   90.00
_cell.angle_gamma   90.00
#
_symmetry.space_group_name_H-M   'P 1'
#
loop_
_entity.id
_entity.type
_entity.pdbx_description
1 polymer ?
#
loop_
_entity_poly.entity_id
_entity_poly.type
_entity_poly.pdbx_seq_one_letter_code
_entity_poly.pdbx_strand_id
1 'polypeptide(L)'
;MSRKSKDSAPKSKELIFLLAVAGRIDAQGRLLAQKLDKNRYVYHAYAILDSLSSSYSMLKWFFEVCMPNNNPDVMHDILTSPEGIAAASAEALFLVSFSLLASVYDGEEKNPVKKFIASAWPYFRDVMKGLKNAYKGWKSAIQVMGIITEADLKYMVVPVGLVLGVFAAANRLWIRGMLESRKKKMNQNKELLIEIQQLNSLTFLDREYYLSRIAHQDEEERIHAYLAVGIGGLLDGLYLYIGVVSLSILAPPLFLAMSILSAVYAVSCVITRLYEEYDFQLRLMVTQTKCQLALVTKEMELAYAKLLSLEEKKDKTIEDKFEIKRLKAQVCRLLDDFEALRQTLKNQTTHSYLTAGLLGMKYGLYAYGVLTSILFMVSSVFLVTATAFPPALLAAFIISGLVLMAGFTAYTLRTHSQHLKEQAQAQEEENPYKQLIEMKKNIEANEETAEILTSDSFGASLKDGLALDPSPQYFFQEWFEVFRSLASGISKGKSFSNFATTPLQEADSEGHYHDTPLIGALAVANSVLFSLVLGLRALARGLGRPPLGQVNSRNVKQPDVVESSTDDIKTKSPGESSRPSKKKAPDSLSRNEPSVANMGFFGSKLKKTTPQDKPMSHSKSEFHLSSFESSNGGIILGLD
;
A
#
# COMPACT_ATOMS: atom_id res chain seq x y z
N MET A 1 1.25 -63.58 15.98
CA MET A 1 2.57 -62.89 16.08
C MET A 1 2.37 -61.43 15.68
N SER A 2 2.72 -60.53 16.59
CA SER A 2 2.56 -59.08 16.51
C SER A 2 3.79 -58.41 15.90
N ARG A 3 3.59 -57.17 15.39
CA ARG A 3 4.52 -56.06 15.08
C ARG A 3 4.54 -55.73 13.57
N LYS A 4 4.40 -54.48 13.14
CA LYS A 4 4.31 -53.18 13.84
C LYS A 4 3.77 -52.16 12.84
N SER A 5 2.73 -51.42 13.22
CA SER A 5 2.43 -50.11 12.66
C SER A 5 3.42 -49.09 13.25
N LYS A 6 4.31 -48.56 12.41
CA LYS A 6 5.05 -47.32 12.67
C LYS A 6 5.40 -46.75 11.30
N ASP A 7 4.82 -45.58 10.98
CA ASP A 7 5.47 -44.48 10.23
C ASP A 7 4.48 -43.44 9.67
N SER A 8 3.52 -42.97 10.49
CA SER A 8 2.73 -41.77 10.18
C SER A 8 2.96 -40.60 11.17
N ALA A 9 3.79 -40.79 12.20
CA ALA A 9 4.03 -39.79 13.25
C ALA A 9 5.23 -38.82 13.07
N PRO A 10 6.28 -39.06 12.25
CA PRO A 10 7.43 -38.15 12.21
C PRO A 10 7.19 -36.86 11.41
N LYS A 11 6.29 -36.88 10.40
CA LYS A 11 6.00 -35.71 9.55
C LYS A 11 5.27 -34.57 10.27
N SER A 12 4.49 -34.87 11.31
CA SER A 12 3.72 -33.84 12.02
C SER A 12 4.61 -32.99 12.93
N LYS A 13 5.58 -33.59 13.64
CA LYS A 13 6.50 -32.86 14.52
C LYS A 13 7.46 -31.94 13.74
N GLU A 14 7.98 -32.42 12.61
CA GLU A 14 8.81 -31.60 11.72
C GLU A 14 8.02 -30.45 11.09
N LEU A 15 6.78 -30.71 10.64
CA LEU A 15 5.91 -29.66 10.12
C LEU A 15 5.57 -28.62 11.18
N ILE A 16 5.24 -29.05 12.41
CA ILE A 16 4.98 -28.15 13.54
C ILE A 16 6.23 -27.33 13.88
N PHE A 17 7.42 -27.95 13.87
CA PHE A 17 8.68 -27.24 14.10
C PHE A 17 8.95 -26.21 12.99
N LEU A 18 8.78 -26.57 11.72
CA LEU A 18 8.91 -25.65 10.59
C LEU A 18 7.90 -24.51 10.67
N LEU A 19 6.65 -24.79 11.06
CA LEU A 19 5.62 -23.77 11.27
C LEU A 19 5.99 -22.82 12.42
N ALA A 20 6.54 -23.36 13.52
CA ALA A 20 6.97 -22.57 14.67
C ALA A 20 8.17 -21.68 14.32
N VAL A 21 9.13 -22.20 13.54
CA VAL A 21 10.25 -21.41 13.01
C VAL A 21 9.75 -20.31 12.08
N ALA A 22 8.84 -20.63 11.14
CA ALA A 22 8.23 -19.65 10.25
C ALA A 22 7.46 -18.57 11.03
N GLY A 23 6.68 -18.96 12.03
CA GLY A 23 5.95 -18.03 12.91
C GLY A 23 6.87 -17.11 13.70
N ARG A 24 8.00 -17.64 14.21
CA ARG A 24 9.01 -16.82 14.90
C ARG A 24 9.70 -15.84 13.95
N ILE A 25 10.03 -16.27 12.73
CA ILE A 25 10.62 -15.42 11.70
C ILE A 25 9.64 -14.31 11.31
N ASP A 26 8.35 -14.61 11.14
CA ASP A 26 7.34 -13.59 10.83
C ASP A 26 7.22 -12.56 11.96
N ALA A 27 7.13 -13.02 13.22
CA ALA A 27 7.05 -12.13 14.38
C ALA A 27 8.28 -11.23 14.51
N GLN A 28 9.49 -11.78 14.40
CA GLN A 28 10.74 -11.01 14.43
C GLN A 28 10.86 -10.07 13.22
N GLY A 29 10.45 -10.52 12.04
CA GLY A 29 10.39 -9.73 10.82
C GLY A 29 9.50 -8.51 10.97
N ARG A 30 8.32 -8.65 11.57
CA ARG A 30 7.40 -7.54 11.86
C ARG A 30 7.97 -6.55 12.88
N LEU A 31 8.59 -7.04 13.95
CA LEU A 31 9.25 -6.17 14.94
C LEU A 31 10.38 -5.35 14.30
N LEU A 32 11.20 -5.98 13.45
CA LEU A 32 12.23 -5.30 12.68
C LEU A 32 11.61 -4.28 11.71
N ALA A 33 10.55 -4.66 10.99
CA ALA A 33 9.84 -3.80 10.06
C ALA A 33 9.33 -2.52 10.73
N GLN A 34 8.71 -2.64 11.91
CA GLN A 34 8.23 -1.50 12.69
C GLN A 34 9.39 -0.60 13.15
N LYS A 35 10.50 -1.20 13.62
CA LYS A 35 11.70 -0.44 14.03
C LYS A 35 12.29 0.34 12.85
N LEU A 36 12.35 -0.28 11.67
CA LEU A 36 12.85 0.34 10.45
C LEU A 36 11.92 1.46 9.95
N ASP A 37 10.59 1.25 9.98
CA ASP A 37 9.63 2.28 9.58
C ASP A 37 9.69 3.49 10.52
N LYS A 38 9.80 3.26 11.83
CA LYS A 38 9.94 4.32 12.84
C LYS A 38 11.23 5.13 12.68
N ASN A 39 12.37 4.47 12.45
CA ASN A 39 13.67 5.15 12.39
C ASN A 39 13.93 5.90 11.08
N ARG A 40 13.16 5.61 10.03
CA ARG A 40 13.22 6.22 8.69
C ARG A 40 14.55 6.12 7.92
N TYR A 41 15.69 5.80 8.54
CA TYR A 41 17.01 5.72 7.88
C TYR A 41 17.04 4.86 6.62
N VAL A 42 16.32 3.73 6.62
CA VAL A 42 16.26 2.84 5.45
C VAL A 42 15.59 3.50 4.25
N TYR A 43 14.65 4.43 4.47
CA TYR A 43 14.04 5.21 3.37
C TYR A 43 15.01 6.21 2.79
N HIS A 44 15.85 6.85 3.61
CA HIS A 44 16.88 7.78 3.13
C HIS A 44 17.97 7.04 2.34
N ALA A 45 18.46 5.91 2.85
CA ALA A 45 19.41 5.07 2.12
C ALA A 45 18.81 4.58 0.80
N TYR A 46 17.56 4.14 0.81
CA TYR A 46 16.84 3.76 -0.41
C TYR A 46 16.69 4.93 -1.39
N ALA A 47 16.39 6.13 -0.89
CA ALA A 47 16.22 7.31 -1.72
C ALA A 47 17.49 7.61 -2.53
N ILE A 48 18.67 7.49 -1.90
CA ILE A 48 19.99 7.68 -2.54
C ILE A 48 20.27 6.57 -3.56
N LEU A 49 20.16 5.30 -3.17
CA LEU A 49 20.54 4.19 -4.04
C LEU A 49 19.57 4.05 -5.23
N ASP A 50 18.27 4.21 -5.02
CA ASP A 50 17.29 4.14 -6.11
C ASP A 50 17.39 5.33 -7.07
N SER A 51 17.78 6.53 -6.61
CA SER A 51 18.06 7.66 -7.50
C SER A 51 19.34 7.46 -8.30
N LEU A 52 20.41 6.90 -7.72
CA LEU A 52 21.63 6.56 -8.46
C LEU A 52 21.36 5.51 -9.56
N SER A 53 20.58 4.47 -9.24
CA SER A 53 20.16 3.48 -10.24
C SER A 53 19.24 4.08 -11.31
N SER A 54 18.38 5.01 -10.94
CA SER A 54 17.52 5.75 -11.86
C SER A 54 18.33 6.65 -12.79
N SER A 55 19.31 7.38 -12.28
CA SER A 55 20.26 8.24 -13.02
C SER A 55 20.92 7.47 -14.16
N TYR A 56 21.65 6.40 -13.84
CA TYR A 56 22.27 5.54 -14.86
C TYR A 56 21.24 5.04 -15.89
N SER A 57 20.09 4.56 -15.42
CA SER A 57 19.06 4.03 -16.31
C SER A 57 18.50 5.08 -17.27
N MET A 58 18.42 6.34 -16.84
CA MET A 58 17.92 7.46 -17.64
C MET A 58 18.97 7.94 -18.63
N LEU A 59 20.25 8.02 -18.23
CA LEU A 59 21.36 8.30 -19.13
C LEU A 59 21.46 7.26 -20.24
N LYS A 60 21.40 5.96 -19.88
CA LYS A 60 21.38 4.88 -20.87
C LYS A 60 20.20 5.00 -21.83
N TRP A 61 19.00 5.31 -21.31
CA TRP A 61 17.82 5.53 -22.15
C TRP A 61 18.00 6.73 -23.10
N PHE A 62 18.61 7.81 -22.62
CA PHE A 62 18.90 8.99 -23.43
C PHE A 62 19.86 8.65 -24.59
N PHE A 63 20.95 7.94 -24.33
CA PHE A 63 21.85 7.47 -25.38
C PHE A 63 21.15 6.55 -26.39
N GLU A 64 20.33 5.60 -25.92
CA GLU A 64 19.58 4.68 -26.80
C GLU A 64 18.57 5.40 -27.73
N VAL A 65 18.06 6.56 -27.31
CA VAL A 65 17.09 7.34 -28.09
C VAL A 65 17.78 8.33 -29.02
N CYS A 66 18.81 9.01 -28.52
CA CYS A 66 19.42 10.16 -29.19
C CYS A 66 20.61 9.80 -30.08
N MET A 67 21.21 8.61 -29.93
CA MET A 67 22.38 8.20 -30.72
C MET A 67 21.99 7.21 -31.84
N PRO A 68 22.27 7.53 -33.12
CA PRO A 68 21.89 6.71 -34.27
C PRO A 68 22.58 5.34 -34.31
N ASN A 69 23.85 5.29 -33.90
CA ASN A 69 24.65 4.09 -33.78
C ASN A 69 24.82 3.83 -32.29
N ASN A 70 24.02 2.91 -31.75
CA ASN A 70 23.99 2.55 -30.34
C ASN A 70 25.28 1.79 -29.91
N ASN A 71 26.44 2.34 -30.24
CA ASN A 71 27.76 1.79 -30.03
C ASN A 71 28.19 2.05 -28.57
N PRO A 72 28.48 1.00 -27.77
CA PRO A 72 28.92 1.16 -26.40
C PRO A 72 30.20 1.99 -26.26
N ASP A 73 31.10 1.95 -27.25
CA ASP A 73 32.38 2.66 -27.20
C ASP A 73 32.16 4.18 -27.31
N VAL A 74 31.22 4.63 -28.14
CA VAL A 74 30.83 6.05 -28.24
C VAL A 74 30.21 6.54 -26.93
N MET A 75 29.41 5.69 -26.27
CA MET A 75 28.86 6.03 -24.95
C MET A 75 29.98 6.13 -23.90
N HIS A 76 30.96 5.24 -23.93
CA HIS A 76 32.14 5.29 -23.06
C HIS A 76 32.93 6.60 -23.28
N ASP A 77 33.26 6.93 -24.54
CA ASP A 77 34.03 8.13 -24.87
C ASP A 77 33.30 9.42 -24.43
N ILE A 78 31.98 9.48 -24.61
CA ILE A 78 31.19 10.60 -24.11
C ILE A 78 31.20 10.63 -22.59
N LEU A 79 30.95 9.51 -21.90
CA LEU A 79 30.89 9.46 -20.43
C LEU A 79 32.23 9.72 -19.74
N THR A 80 33.36 9.53 -20.45
CA THR A 80 34.71 9.78 -19.95
C THR A 80 35.27 11.15 -20.35
N SER A 81 34.62 11.85 -21.28
CA SER A 81 34.93 13.26 -21.58
C SER A 81 34.66 14.18 -20.37
N PRO A 82 35.40 15.30 -20.24
CA PRO A 82 35.15 16.27 -19.15
C PRO A 82 33.70 16.76 -19.10
N GLU A 83 33.11 17.04 -20.26
CA GLU A 83 31.73 17.49 -20.41
C GLU A 83 30.73 16.39 -19.98
N GLY A 84 30.97 15.15 -20.39
CA GLY A 84 30.13 14.01 -20.03
C GLY A 84 30.19 13.67 -18.55
N ILE A 85 31.38 13.70 -17.94
CA ILE A 85 31.55 13.52 -16.49
C ILE A 85 30.79 14.62 -15.73
N ALA A 86 30.93 15.88 -16.15
CA ALA A 86 30.24 17.00 -15.54
C ALA A 86 28.72 16.86 -15.65
N ALA A 87 28.20 16.51 -16.83
CA ALA A 87 26.77 16.31 -17.08
C ALA A 87 26.19 15.14 -16.27
N ALA A 88 26.85 13.97 -16.31
CA ALA A 88 26.42 12.79 -15.56
C ALA A 88 26.47 13.02 -14.05
N SER A 89 27.52 13.68 -13.55
CA SER A 89 27.65 14.01 -12.13
C SER A 89 26.59 15.02 -11.67
N ALA A 90 26.33 16.05 -12.47
CA ALA A 90 25.31 17.05 -12.17
C ALA A 90 23.90 16.43 -12.11
N GLU A 91 23.57 15.57 -13.09
CA GLU A 91 22.30 14.84 -13.12
C GLU A 91 22.15 13.91 -11.91
N ALA A 92 23.18 13.10 -11.61
CA ALA A 92 23.17 12.19 -10.47
C ALA A 92 23.04 12.95 -9.14
N LEU A 93 23.80 14.04 -8.96
CA LEU A 93 23.74 14.88 -7.75
C LEU A 93 22.36 15.53 -7.59
N PHE A 94 21.77 16.03 -8.67
CA PHE A 94 20.43 16.59 -8.66
C PHE A 94 19.41 15.53 -8.22
N LEU A 95 19.40 14.36 -8.86
CA LEU A 95 18.47 13.28 -8.53
C LEU A 95 18.62 12.77 -7.10
N VAL A 96 19.86 12.54 -6.65
CA VAL A 96 20.14 12.08 -5.29
C VAL A 96 19.72 13.11 -4.26
N SER A 97 20.10 14.37 -4.46
CA SER A 97 19.77 15.44 -3.52
C SER A 97 18.26 15.63 -3.45
N PHE A 98 17.58 15.69 -4.59
CA PHE A 98 16.13 15.91 -4.63
C PHE A 98 15.36 14.70 -4.04
N SER A 99 15.78 13.47 -4.34
CA SER A 99 15.22 12.24 -3.75
C SER A 99 15.40 12.18 -2.23
N LEU A 100 16.61 12.49 -1.76
CA LEU A 100 16.93 12.47 -0.34
C LEU A 100 16.14 13.55 0.42
N LEU A 101 16.13 14.78 -0.09
CA LEU A 101 15.37 15.88 0.50
C LEU A 101 13.86 15.55 0.54
N ALA A 102 13.31 14.98 -0.55
CA ALA A 102 11.93 14.55 -0.56
C ALA A 102 11.64 13.45 0.48
N SER A 103 12.58 12.53 0.71
CA SER A 103 12.45 11.53 1.76
C SER A 103 12.56 12.12 3.17
N VAL A 104 13.38 13.15 3.37
CA VAL A 104 13.55 13.83 4.66
C VAL A 104 12.33 14.69 4.99
N TYR A 105 11.71 15.30 3.98
CA TYR A 105 10.54 16.16 4.11
C TYR A 105 9.21 15.39 3.99
N ASP A 106 9.23 14.05 4.00
CA ASP A 106 8.03 13.22 3.94
C ASP A 106 7.11 13.49 5.15
N GLY A 107 5.90 13.97 4.89
CA GLY A 107 4.94 14.40 5.92
C GLY A 107 5.05 15.86 6.38
N GLU A 108 5.88 16.69 5.72
CA GLU A 108 5.95 18.12 6.00
C GLU A 108 4.71 18.86 5.47
N GLU A 109 4.05 19.62 6.34
CA GLU A 109 2.83 20.36 5.99
C GLU A 109 3.01 21.88 6.05
N LYS A 110 3.97 22.39 6.85
CA LYS A 110 4.07 23.81 7.18
C LYS A 110 4.85 24.60 6.16
N ASN A 111 6.02 24.09 5.75
CA ASN A 111 6.89 24.79 4.81
C ASN A 111 6.50 24.45 3.36
N PRO A 112 6.10 25.44 2.53
CA PRO A 112 5.60 25.18 1.19
C PRO A 112 6.67 24.59 0.26
N VAL A 113 7.94 24.99 0.39
CA VAL A 113 9.05 24.50 -0.43
C VAL A 113 9.37 23.04 -0.09
N LYS A 114 9.49 22.73 1.19
CA LYS A 114 9.74 21.35 1.65
C LYS A 114 8.58 20.42 1.26
N LYS A 115 7.35 20.88 1.44
CA LYS A 115 6.14 20.18 1.03
C LYS A 115 6.10 19.94 -0.48
N PHE A 116 6.48 20.94 -1.28
CA PHE A 116 6.61 20.80 -2.72
C PHE A 116 7.63 19.74 -3.10
N ILE A 117 8.84 19.76 -2.53
CA ILE A 117 9.88 18.76 -2.80
C ILE A 117 9.40 17.35 -2.45
N ALA A 118 8.83 17.16 -1.25
CA ALA A 118 8.29 15.88 -0.80
C ALA A 118 7.16 15.36 -1.73
N SER A 119 6.30 16.26 -2.19
CA SER A 119 5.17 15.93 -3.05
C SER A 119 5.60 15.67 -4.49
N ALA A 120 6.57 16.42 -5.02
CA ALA A 120 6.97 16.40 -6.43
C ALA A 120 7.85 15.20 -6.80
N TRP A 121 8.78 14.79 -5.93
CA TRP A 121 9.72 13.70 -6.24
C TRP A 121 9.04 12.41 -6.67
N PRO A 122 7.99 11.92 -5.97
CA PRO A 122 7.25 10.78 -6.48
C PRO A 122 6.86 10.97 -7.95
N TYR A 123 6.16 12.06 -8.30
CA TYR A 123 5.67 12.28 -9.67
C TYR A 123 6.81 12.30 -10.68
N PHE A 124 7.91 12.99 -10.36
CA PHE A 124 9.10 13.03 -11.21
C PHE A 124 9.68 11.62 -11.43
N ARG A 125 9.77 10.81 -10.38
CA ARG A 125 10.20 9.41 -10.46
C ARG A 125 9.28 8.55 -11.32
N ASP A 126 7.99 8.78 -11.25
CA ASP A 126 7.00 8.03 -12.03
C ASP A 126 7.08 8.35 -13.53
N VAL A 127 7.31 9.63 -13.87
CA VAL A 127 7.55 10.10 -15.24
C VAL A 127 8.79 9.43 -15.83
N MET A 128 9.93 9.52 -15.15
CA MET A 128 11.18 8.86 -15.59
C MET A 128 10.97 7.37 -15.85
N LYS A 129 10.31 6.68 -14.92
CA LYS A 129 10.02 5.26 -15.07
C LYS A 129 9.02 4.99 -16.21
N GLY A 130 8.01 5.81 -16.39
CA GLY A 130 7.01 5.65 -17.46
C GLY A 130 7.66 5.73 -18.83
N LEU A 131 8.45 6.78 -19.04
CA LEU A 131 9.18 7.03 -20.27
C LEU A 131 10.11 5.86 -20.62
N LYS A 132 10.95 5.44 -19.67
CA LYS A 132 11.90 4.36 -19.86
C LYS A 132 11.24 2.99 -20.04
N ASN A 133 10.27 2.64 -19.18
CA ASN A 133 9.71 1.29 -19.15
C ASN A 133 8.88 1.02 -20.41
N ALA A 134 8.05 1.98 -20.85
CA ALA A 134 7.26 1.82 -22.05
C ALA A 134 8.15 1.74 -23.30
N TYR A 135 9.20 2.56 -23.40
CA TYR A 135 10.20 2.45 -24.47
C TYR A 135 10.85 1.05 -24.49
N LYS A 136 11.32 0.57 -23.33
CA LYS A 136 11.96 -0.76 -23.24
C LYS A 136 11.00 -1.89 -23.56
N GLY A 137 9.77 -1.84 -23.05
CA GLY A 137 8.72 -2.82 -23.34
C GLY A 137 8.39 -2.87 -24.83
N TRP A 138 8.25 -1.71 -25.47
CA TRP A 138 8.02 -1.61 -26.91
C TRP A 138 9.19 -2.15 -27.73
N LYS A 139 10.43 -1.76 -27.38
CA LYS A 139 11.66 -2.26 -28.01
C LYS A 139 11.71 -3.79 -27.95
N SER A 140 11.47 -4.39 -26.79
CA SER A 140 11.42 -5.85 -26.65
C SER A 140 10.29 -6.49 -27.45
N ALA A 141 9.10 -5.88 -27.48
CA ALA A 141 7.98 -6.38 -28.27
C ALA A 141 8.27 -6.37 -29.78
N ILE A 142 8.87 -5.30 -30.29
CA ILE A 142 9.27 -5.18 -31.70
C ILE A 142 10.38 -6.18 -32.06
N GLN A 143 11.36 -6.39 -31.17
CA GLN A 143 12.39 -7.40 -31.38
C GLN A 143 11.80 -8.81 -31.49
N VAL A 144 10.86 -9.15 -30.60
CA VAL A 144 10.16 -10.44 -30.65
C VAL A 144 9.32 -10.57 -31.92
N MET A 145 8.57 -9.52 -32.28
CA MET A 145 7.74 -9.50 -33.48
C MET A 145 8.57 -9.65 -34.75
N GLY A 146 9.68 -8.92 -34.88
CA GLY A 146 10.56 -9.01 -36.05
C GLY A 146 11.19 -10.40 -36.23
N ILE A 147 11.45 -11.12 -35.13
CA ILE A 147 11.91 -12.53 -35.20
C ILE A 147 10.78 -13.45 -35.68
N ILE A 148 9.53 -13.22 -35.26
CA ILE A 148 8.39 -14.09 -35.62
C ILE A 148 7.93 -13.85 -37.05
N THR A 149 7.87 -12.60 -37.49
CA THR A 149 7.31 -12.22 -38.80
C THR A 149 8.38 -12.02 -39.87
N GLU A 150 9.67 -12.21 -39.52
CA GLU A 150 10.83 -11.94 -40.38
C GLU A 150 10.88 -10.51 -40.97
N ALA A 151 10.14 -9.57 -40.37
CA ALA A 151 10.04 -8.19 -40.82
C ALA A 151 11.04 -7.31 -40.06
N ASP A 152 11.78 -6.45 -40.77
CA ASP A 152 12.64 -5.46 -40.12
C ASP A 152 11.80 -4.29 -39.60
N LEU A 153 11.41 -4.37 -38.32
CA LEU A 153 10.61 -3.34 -37.65
C LEU A 153 11.48 -2.39 -36.79
N LYS A 154 12.81 -2.43 -36.91
CA LYS A 154 13.72 -1.66 -36.05
C LYS A 154 13.50 -0.16 -36.13
N TYR A 155 13.10 0.36 -37.30
CA TYR A 155 12.81 1.78 -37.49
C TYR A 155 11.61 2.27 -36.67
N MET A 156 10.72 1.38 -36.19
CA MET A 156 9.58 1.73 -35.35
C MET A 156 9.93 1.85 -33.86
N VAL A 157 11.10 1.38 -33.43
CA VAL A 157 11.47 1.30 -32.01
C VAL A 157 11.51 2.68 -31.36
N VAL A 158 12.22 3.63 -31.97
CA VAL A 158 12.38 4.98 -31.41
C VAL A 158 11.09 5.81 -31.51
N PRO A 159 10.49 6.05 -32.69
CA PRO A 159 9.35 6.96 -32.79
C PRO A 159 8.13 6.48 -31.99
N VAL A 160 7.75 5.20 -32.09
CA VAL A 160 6.61 4.67 -31.35
C VAL A 160 6.95 4.50 -29.87
N GLY A 161 8.18 4.06 -29.54
CA GLY A 161 8.63 3.93 -28.16
C GLY A 161 8.62 5.25 -27.40
N LEU A 162 8.93 6.37 -28.05
CA LEU A 162 8.84 7.71 -27.47
C LEU A 162 7.39 8.15 -27.24
N VAL A 163 6.51 7.97 -28.24
CA VAL A 163 5.09 8.30 -28.10
C VAL A 163 4.46 7.51 -26.95
N LEU A 164 4.70 6.20 -26.90
CA LEU A 164 4.25 5.34 -25.81
C LEU A 164 4.89 5.74 -24.47
N GLY A 165 6.15 6.16 -24.47
CA GLY A 165 6.85 6.66 -23.28
C GLY A 165 6.24 7.93 -22.69
N VAL A 166 5.95 8.93 -23.53
CA VAL A 166 5.27 10.17 -23.11
C VAL A 166 3.87 9.86 -22.60
N PHE A 167 3.13 9.02 -23.32
CA PHE A 167 1.80 8.59 -22.91
C PHE A 167 1.83 7.82 -21.57
N ALA A 168 2.78 6.91 -21.36
CA ALA A 168 2.98 6.19 -20.12
C ALA A 168 3.30 7.13 -18.95
N ALA A 169 4.13 8.14 -19.18
CA ALA A 169 4.48 9.15 -18.19
C ALA A 169 3.24 9.96 -17.77
N ALA A 170 2.46 10.46 -18.75
CA ALA A 170 1.23 11.19 -18.49
C ALA A 170 0.20 10.33 -17.73
N ASN A 171 0.00 9.08 -18.15
CA ASN A 171 -0.90 8.15 -17.49
C ASN A 171 -0.51 7.89 -16.03
N ARG A 172 0.79 7.79 -15.72
CA ARG A 172 1.26 7.59 -14.34
C ARG A 172 1.07 8.81 -13.45
N LEU A 173 1.24 10.02 -13.99
CA LEU A 173 0.90 11.26 -13.27
C LEU A 173 -0.59 11.26 -12.88
N TRP A 174 -1.46 10.91 -13.84
CA TRP A 174 -2.89 10.82 -13.63
C TRP A 174 -3.27 9.77 -12.58
N ILE A 175 -2.78 8.53 -12.73
CA ILE A 175 -2.99 7.44 -11.76
C ILE A 175 -2.59 7.88 -10.36
N ARG A 176 -1.42 8.49 -10.18
CA ARG A 176 -1.01 8.97 -8.86
C ARG A 176 -1.94 10.03 -8.31
N GLY A 177 -2.33 11.02 -9.12
CA GLY A 177 -3.30 12.05 -8.72
C GLY A 177 -4.59 11.44 -8.20
N MET A 178 -5.16 10.47 -8.92
CA MET A 178 -6.37 9.76 -8.49
C MET A 178 -6.16 8.97 -7.20
N LEU A 179 -5.05 8.24 -7.08
CA LEU A 179 -4.74 7.45 -5.88
C LEU A 179 -4.61 8.34 -4.63
N GLU A 180 -3.93 9.48 -4.72
CA GLU A 180 -3.79 10.42 -3.60
C GLU A 180 -5.11 11.10 -3.27
N SER A 181 -5.91 11.49 -4.27
CA SER A 181 -7.27 12.01 -4.07
C SER A 181 -8.14 11.01 -3.31
N ARG A 182 -8.12 9.73 -3.71
CA ARG A 182 -8.88 8.66 -3.05
C ARG A 182 -8.42 8.42 -1.62
N LYS A 183 -7.10 8.41 -1.37
CA LYS A 183 -6.56 8.32 0.00
C LYS A 183 -7.03 9.46 0.89
N LYS A 184 -7.06 10.68 0.36
CA LYS A 184 -7.59 11.84 1.07
C LYS A 184 -9.08 11.63 1.43
N LYS A 185 -9.91 11.19 0.47
CA LYS A 185 -11.33 10.87 0.71
C LYS A 185 -11.52 9.79 1.78
N MET A 186 -10.72 8.71 1.75
CA MET A 186 -10.76 7.67 2.79
C MET A 186 -10.34 8.18 4.17
N ASN A 187 -9.33 9.06 4.25
CA ASN A 187 -8.90 9.65 5.52
C ASN A 187 -9.98 10.59 6.09
N GLN A 188 -10.62 11.39 5.23
CA GLN A 188 -11.75 12.25 5.62
C GLN A 188 -12.91 11.42 6.18
N ASN A 189 -13.28 10.32 5.52
CA ASN A 189 -14.31 9.41 6.03
C ASN A 189 -13.89 8.76 7.35
N LYS A 190 -12.61 8.44 7.53
CA LYS A 190 -12.09 7.89 8.79
C LYS A 190 -12.18 8.89 9.94
N GLU A 191 -11.83 10.16 9.70
CA GLU A 191 -11.97 11.24 10.68
C GLU A 191 -13.44 11.48 11.01
N LEU A 192 -14.31 11.52 10.00
CA LEU A 192 -15.75 11.66 10.16
C LEU A 192 -16.36 10.51 10.96
N LEU A 193 -15.90 9.27 10.74
CA LEU A 193 -16.35 8.11 11.50
C LEU A 193 -16.04 8.25 12.99
N ILE A 194 -14.85 8.74 13.34
CA ILE A 194 -14.47 9.00 14.73
C ILE A 194 -15.34 10.10 15.33
N GLU A 195 -15.58 11.17 14.57
CA GLU A 195 -16.47 12.28 14.96
C GLU A 195 -17.88 11.76 15.27
N ILE A 196 -18.47 10.94 14.37
CA ILE A 196 -19.81 10.34 14.54
C ILE A 196 -19.85 9.43 15.78
N GLN A 197 -18.83 8.61 15.99
CA GLN A 197 -18.77 7.68 17.14
C GLN A 197 -18.72 8.41 18.49
N GLN A 198 -18.23 9.64 18.52
CA GLN A 198 -18.11 10.47 19.73
C GLN A 198 -19.34 11.34 20.01
N LEU A 199 -20.39 11.29 19.16
CA LEU A 199 -21.59 12.08 19.37
C LEU A 199 -22.43 11.55 20.55
N ASN A 200 -22.81 12.47 21.43
CA ASN A 200 -23.71 12.21 22.56
C ASN A 200 -25.18 12.46 22.21
N SER A 201 -25.44 13.22 21.14
CA SER A 201 -26.78 13.55 20.64
C SER A 201 -26.73 13.74 19.13
N LEU A 202 -27.82 13.43 18.44
CA LEU A 202 -27.92 13.60 16.98
C LEU A 202 -29.32 14.09 16.63
N THR A 203 -29.41 15.28 16.04
CA THR A 203 -30.66 15.80 15.48
C THR A 203 -30.81 15.43 14.00
N PHE A 204 -32.01 15.61 13.44
CA PHE A 204 -32.25 15.38 12.00
C PHE A 204 -31.36 16.28 11.11
N LEU A 205 -31.13 17.53 11.51
CA LEU A 205 -30.26 18.45 10.78
C LEU A 205 -28.79 18.01 10.87
N ASP A 206 -28.36 17.51 12.03
CA ASP A 206 -27.01 16.97 12.19
C ASP A 206 -26.81 15.74 11.30
N ARG A 207 -27.81 14.85 11.21
CA ARG A 207 -27.78 13.69 10.31
C ARG A 207 -27.52 14.09 8.86
N GLU A 208 -28.31 15.04 8.33
CA GLU A 208 -28.15 15.50 6.95
C GLU A 208 -26.78 16.15 6.73
N TYR A 209 -26.32 16.92 7.72
CA TYR A 209 -24.97 17.49 7.73
C TYR A 209 -23.88 16.40 7.65
N TYR A 210 -23.93 15.37 8.50
CA TYR A 210 -22.93 14.29 8.50
C TYR A 210 -22.98 13.46 7.21
N LEU A 211 -24.17 13.16 6.68
CA LEU A 211 -24.31 12.46 5.40
C LEU A 211 -23.70 13.24 4.24
N SER A 212 -23.91 14.57 4.19
CA SER A 212 -23.33 15.44 3.16
C SER A 212 -21.80 15.53 3.21
N ARG A 213 -21.19 15.29 4.39
CA ARG A 213 -19.74 15.30 4.59
C ARG A 213 -19.04 13.99 4.22
N ILE A 214 -19.78 12.92 3.98
CA ILE A 214 -19.19 11.66 3.52
C ILE A 214 -18.56 11.90 2.15
N ALA A 215 -17.26 11.63 2.04
CA ALA A 215 -16.51 11.85 0.84
C ALA A 215 -16.78 10.74 -0.19
N HIS A 216 -17.31 11.14 -1.35
CA HIS A 216 -17.66 10.27 -2.47
C HIS A 216 -16.67 10.37 -3.64
N GLN A 217 -16.64 9.33 -4.46
CA GLN A 217 -15.92 9.33 -5.73
C GLN A 217 -16.91 9.32 -6.88
N ASP A 218 -16.68 10.20 -7.85
CA ASP A 218 -17.55 10.35 -9.01
C ASP A 218 -17.46 9.13 -9.92
N GLU A 219 -18.55 8.81 -10.61
CA GLU A 219 -18.62 7.62 -11.46
C GLU A 219 -17.68 7.75 -12.68
N GLU A 220 -17.59 8.93 -13.27
CA GLU A 220 -16.65 9.20 -14.37
C GLU A 220 -15.19 9.00 -13.93
N GLU A 221 -14.81 9.50 -12.75
CA GLU A 221 -13.47 9.28 -12.19
C GLU A 221 -13.17 7.78 -12.05
N ARG A 222 -14.16 6.97 -11.67
CA ARG A 222 -14.00 5.51 -11.54
C ARG A 222 -13.78 4.83 -12.88
N ILE A 223 -14.52 5.20 -13.92
CA ILE A 223 -14.39 4.64 -15.27
C ILE A 223 -13.00 4.99 -15.84
N HIS A 224 -12.61 6.26 -15.74
CA HIS A 224 -11.28 6.69 -16.18
C HIS A 224 -10.16 6.01 -15.40
N ALA A 225 -10.36 5.69 -14.13
CA ALA A 225 -9.38 4.95 -13.35
C ALA A 225 -9.14 3.53 -13.87
N TYR A 226 -10.20 2.80 -14.24
CA TYR A 226 -10.06 1.47 -14.84
C TYR A 226 -9.31 1.53 -16.18
N LEU A 227 -9.66 2.49 -17.04
CA LEU A 227 -8.98 2.67 -18.32
C LEU A 227 -7.48 2.97 -18.11
N ALA A 228 -7.17 3.94 -17.24
CA ALA A 228 -5.81 4.35 -16.95
C ALA A 228 -4.96 3.19 -16.41
N VAL A 229 -5.51 2.43 -15.44
CA VAL A 229 -4.82 1.28 -14.84
C VAL A 229 -4.69 0.10 -15.82
N GLY A 230 -5.69 -0.15 -16.67
CA GLY A 230 -5.63 -1.17 -17.71
C GLY A 230 -4.53 -0.88 -18.75
N ILE A 231 -4.47 0.36 -19.24
CA ILE A 231 -3.41 0.84 -20.13
C ILE A 231 -2.04 0.77 -19.44
N GLY A 232 -1.95 1.20 -18.19
CA GLY A 232 -0.72 1.11 -17.40
C GLY A 232 -0.25 -0.33 -17.24
N GLY A 233 -1.18 -1.25 -16.97
CA GLY A 233 -0.92 -2.69 -16.88
C GLY A 233 -0.43 -3.30 -18.19
N LEU A 234 -0.95 -2.83 -19.34
CA LEU A 234 -0.49 -3.28 -20.65
C LEU A 234 0.96 -2.86 -20.88
N LEU A 235 1.27 -1.58 -20.70
CA LEU A 235 2.61 -1.02 -20.92
C LEU A 235 3.65 -1.64 -19.97
N ASP A 236 3.30 -1.80 -18.68
CA ASP A 236 4.16 -2.47 -17.71
C ASP A 236 4.28 -3.97 -17.98
N GLY A 237 3.22 -4.63 -18.46
CA GLY A 237 3.21 -6.04 -18.83
C GLY A 237 4.17 -6.35 -19.98
N LEU A 238 4.21 -5.49 -21.01
CA LEU A 238 5.19 -5.58 -22.10
C LEU A 238 6.62 -5.49 -21.54
N TYR A 239 6.89 -4.55 -20.65
CA TYR A 239 8.22 -4.40 -20.05
C TYR A 239 8.62 -5.61 -19.19
N LEU A 240 7.73 -6.07 -18.30
CA LEU A 240 8.05 -7.08 -17.30
C LEU A 240 8.13 -8.50 -17.87
N TYR A 241 7.24 -8.86 -18.79
CA TYR A 241 7.10 -10.26 -19.22
C TYR A 241 7.68 -10.50 -20.61
N ILE A 242 7.44 -9.60 -21.57
CA ILE A 242 8.08 -9.72 -22.89
C ILE A 242 9.58 -9.44 -22.78
N GLY A 243 10.02 -8.62 -21.82
CA GLY A 243 11.44 -8.46 -21.50
C GLY A 243 12.15 -9.78 -21.16
N VAL A 244 11.47 -10.74 -20.53
CA VAL A 244 12.05 -12.06 -20.21
C VAL A 244 12.27 -12.90 -21.48
N VAL A 245 11.47 -12.69 -22.52
CA VAL A 245 11.66 -13.36 -23.83
C VAL A 245 13.03 -13.03 -24.40
N SER A 246 13.64 -11.88 -24.10
CA SER A 246 15.02 -11.59 -24.54
C SER A 246 16.06 -12.61 -24.06
N LEU A 247 15.81 -13.29 -22.93
CA LEU A 247 16.69 -14.37 -22.44
C LEU A 247 16.64 -15.64 -23.30
N SER A 248 15.64 -15.78 -24.18
CA SER A 248 15.59 -16.90 -25.12
C SER A 248 16.68 -16.86 -26.18
N ILE A 249 17.43 -15.76 -26.33
CA ILE A 249 18.70 -15.74 -27.08
C ILE A 249 19.66 -16.80 -26.53
N LEU A 250 19.62 -17.06 -25.21
CA LEU A 250 20.44 -18.07 -24.55
C LEU A 250 19.93 -19.51 -24.80
N ALA A 251 18.67 -19.66 -25.24
CA ALA A 251 18.05 -20.95 -25.53
C ALA A 251 17.00 -20.81 -26.65
N PRO A 252 17.43 -20.64 -27.92
CA PRO A 252 16.52 -20.36 -29.05
C PRO A 252 15.36 -21.34 -29.22
N PRO A 253 15.49 -22.66 -28.96
CA PRO A 253 14.37 -23.60 -29.08
C PRO A 253 13.17 -23.28 -28.18
N LEU A 254 13.36 -22.50 -27.11
CA LEU A 254 12.31 -22.11 -26.18
C LEU A 254 11.63 -20.79 -26.52
N PHE A 255 12.07 -20.08 -27.56
CA PHE A 255 11.61 -18.74 -27.92
C PHE A 255 10.08 -18.66 -28.11
N LEU A 256 9.50 -19.61 -28.86
CA LEU A 256 8.07 -19.62 -29.16
C LEU A 256 7.23 -19.86 -27.90
N ALA A 257 7.59 -20.86 -27.09
CA ALA A 257 6.91 -21.17 -25.83
C ALA A 257 7.01 -19.98 -24.85
N MET A 258 8.17 -19.33 -24.79
CA MET A 258 8.40 -18.12 -24.01
C MET A 258 7.48 -16.97 -24.41
N SER A 259 7.32 -16.75 -25.72
CA SER A 259 6.49 -15.68 -26.26
C SER A 259 5.02 -15.88 -25.90
N ILE A 260 4.51 -17.11 -26.06
CA ILE A 260 3.13 -17.46 -25.72
C ILE A 260 2.87 -17.25 -24.22
N LEU A 261 3.75 -17.77 -23.36
CA LEU A 261 3.55 -17.68 -21.92
C LEU A 261 3.73 -16.26 -21.39
N SER A 262 4.64 -15.48 -21.97
CA SER A 262 4.80 -14.06 -21.65
C SER A 262 3.56 -13.25 -22.04
N ALA A 263 2.90 -13.59 -23.14
CA ALA A 263 1.61 -12.97 -23.49
C ALA A 263 0.53 -13.30 -22.45
N VAL A 264 0.45 -14.56 -21.98
CA VAL A 264 -0.47 -14.96 -20.90
C VAL A 264 -0.18 -14.18 -19.61
N TYR A 265 1.08 -14.02 -19.22
CA TYR A 265 1.46 -13.23 -18.05
C TYR A 265 1.18 -11.73 -18.22
N ALA A 266 1.37 -11.18 -19.42
CA ALA A 266 1.04 -9.79 -19.71
C ALA A 266 -0.48 -9.52 -19.60
N VAL A 267 -1.31 -10.39 -20.18
CA VAL A 267 -2.78 -10.32 -20.03
C VAL A 267 -3.18 -10.49 -18.57
N SER A 268 -2.54 -11.43 -17.86
CA SER A 268 -2.75 -11.64 -16.43
C SER A 268 -2.42 -10.39 -15.61
N CYS A 269 -1.37 -9.66 -16.00
CA CYS A 269 -1.00 -8.40 -15.38
C CYS A 269 -2.07 -7.33 -15.55
N VAL A 270 -2.64 -7.19 -16.75
CA VAL A 270 -3.75 -6.26 -16.99
C VAL A 270 -4.95 -6.59 -16.11
N ILE A 271 -5.37 -7.87 -16.10
CA ILE A 271 -6.51 -8.34 -15.30
C ILE A 271 -6.29 -8.06 -13.81
N THR A 272 -5.12 -8.41 -13.28
CA THR A 272 -4.81 -8.21 -11.87
C THR A 272 -4.70 -6.72 -11.50
N ARG A 273 -4.25 -5.86 -12.42
CA ARG A 273 -4.26 -4.40 -12.22
C ARG A 273 -5.67 -3.81 -12.16
N LEU A 274 -6.56 -4.25 -13.05
CA LEU A 274 -7.97 -3.88 -12.99
C LEU A 274 -8.62 -4.33 -11.68
N TYR A 275 -8.30 -5.54 -11.22
CA TYR A 275 -8.75 -6.04 -9.93
C TYR A 275 -8.18 -5.24 -8.74
N GLU A 276 -6.90 -4.85 -8.76
CA GLU A 276 -6.31 -3.99 -7.73
C GLU A 276 -7.02 -2.62 -7.65
N GLU A 277 -7.39 -2.04 -8.79
CA GLU A 277 -8.16 -0.80 -8.84
C GLU A 277 -9.59 -0.99 -8.33
N TYR A 278 -10.24 -2.11 -8.69
CA TYR A 278 -11.54 -2.48 -8.14
C TYR A 278 -11.51 -2.60 -6.61
N ASP A 279 -10.54 -3.35 -6.07
CA ASP A 279 -10.36 -3.51 -4.61
C ASP A 279 -10.11 -2.15 -3.95
N PHE A 280 -9.32 -1.28 -4.58
CA PHE A 280 -9.03 0.03 -4.03
C PHE A 280 -10.22 0.99 -4.04
N GLN A 281 -11.08 0.94 -5.07
CA GLN A 281 -12.37 1.63 -5.09
C GLN A 281 -13.33 1.07 -4.02
N LEU A 282 -13.38 -0.26 -3.87
CA LEU A 282 -14.22 -0.93 -2.88
C LEU A 282 -13.86 -0.53 -1.45
N ARG A 283 -12.56 -0.36 -1.14
CA ARG A 283 -12.11 0.15 0.17
C ARG A 283 -12.67 1.54 0.50
N LEU A 284 -12.79 2.44 -0.48
CA LEU A 284 -13.43 3.73 -0.25
C LEU A 284 -14.92 3.55 0.07
N MET A 285 -15.63 2.71 -0.69
CA MET A 285 -17.05 2.42 -0.42
C MET A 285 -17.25 1.83 0.97
N VAL A 286 -16.37 0.93 1.40
CA VAL A 286 -16.37 0.38 2.78
C VAL A 286 -16.26 1.50 3.81
N THR A 287 -15.41 2.51 3.61
CA THR A 287 -15.33 3.65 4.55
C THR A 287 -16.61 4.48 4.59
N GLN A 288 -17.29 4.64 3.45
CA GLN A 288 -18.56 5.38 3.35
C GLN A 288 -19.68 4.61 4.08
N THR A 289 -19.83 3.32 3.77
CA THR A 289 -20.83 2.46 4.41
C THR A 289 -20.59 2.35 5.92
N LYS A 290 -19.34 2.35 6.39
CA LYS A 290 -19.04 2.41 7.83
C LYS A 290 -19.51 3.71 8.49
N CYS A 291 -19.39 4.86 7.82
CA CYS A 291 -19.92 6.12 8.34
C CYS A 291 -21.44 6.11 8.42
N GLN A 292 -22.11 5.65 7.35
CA GLN A 292 -23.57 5.52 7.31
C GLN A 292 -24.07 4.57 8.39
N LEU A 293 -23.43 3.42 8.55
CA LEU A 293 -23.76 2.44 9.58
C LEU A 293 -23.58 3.03 10.99
N ALA A 294 -22.51 3.78 11.22
CA ALA A 294 -22.28 4.45 12.51
C ALA A 294 -23.35 5.51 12.82
N LEU A 295 -23.83 6.27 11.82
CA LEU A 295 -24.92 7.22 11.98
C LEU A 295 -26.23 6.51 12.38
N VAL A 296 -26.63 5.48 11.63
CA VAL A 296 -27.85 4.71 11.93
C VAL A 296 -27.74 4.04 13.31
N THR A 297 -26.57 3.51 13.65
CA THR A 297 -26.29 2.96 14.99
C THR A 297 -26.55 4.01 16.07
N LYS A 298 -26.03 5.23 15.90
CA LYS A 298 -26.23 6.33 16.85
C LYS A 298 -27.69 6.78 16.96
N GLU A 299 -28.39 6.88 15.83
CA GLU A 299 -29.83 7.18 15.81
C GLU A 299 -30.62 6.14 16.59
N MET A 300 -30.27 4.87 16.39
CA MET A 300 -30.93 3.76 17.04
C MET A 300 -30.65 3.72 18.54
N GLU A 301 -29.39 3.92 18.97
CA GLU A 301 -29.02 4.04 20.38
C GLU A 301 -29.81 5.15 21.09
N LEU A 302 -29.92 6.33 20.47
CA LEU A 302 -30.64 7.48 21.04
C LEU A 302 -32.16 7.25 21.09
N ALA A 303 -32.75 6.73 20.01
CA ALA A 303 -34.17 6.42 19.96
C ALA A 303 -34.53 5.34 20.98
N TYR A 304 -33.66 4.34 21.15
CA TYR A 304 -33.84 3.25 22.09
C TYR A 304 -33.66 3.68 23.55
N ALA A 305 -32.67 4.52 23.85
CA ALA A 305 -32.51 5.12 25.18
C ALA A 305 -33.75 5.94 25.58
N LYS A 306 -34.31 6.73 24.64
CA LYS A 306 -35.55 7.46 24.87
C LYS A 306 -36.73 6.52 25.11
N LEU A 307 -36.82 5.43 24.33
CA LEU A 307 -37.86 4.41 24.49
C LEU A 307 -37.81 3.77 25.89
N LEU A 308 -36.64 3.33 26.34
CA LEU A 308 -36.45 2.75 27.68
C LEU A 308 -36.85 3.74 28.79
N SER A 309 -36.43 5.01 28.69
CA SER A 309 -36.77 6.03 29.69
C SER A 309 -38.29 6.26 29.84
N LEU A 310 -39.05 6.10 28.75
CA LEU A 310 -40.52 6.22 28.76
C LEU A 310 -41.20 4.93 29.21
N GLU A 311 -40.62 3.76 28.95
CA GLU A 311 -41.16 2.49 29.42
C GLU A 311 -40.98 2.28 30.94
N GLU A 312 -39.88 2.78 31.51
CA GLU A 312 -39.56 2.73 32.95
C GLU A 312 -40.41 3.69 33.80
N LYS A 313 -41.05 4.69 33.16
CA LYS A 313 -41.92 5.66 33.84
C LYS A 313 -43.17 4.96 34.41
N LYS A 314 -43.39 5.09 35.72
CA LYS A 314 -44.50 4.43 36.45
C LYS A 314 -45.89 4.94 36.05
N ASP A 315 -46.05 6.25 35.89
CA ASP A 315 -47.30 6.89 35.47
C ASP A 315 -47.22 7.31 34.00
N LYS A 316 -47.81 6.51 33.11
CA LYS A 316 -47.79 6.72 31.66
C LYS A 316 -49.02 7.49 31.22
N THR A 317 -48.82 8.69 30.66
CA THR A 317 -49.91 9.45 30.05
C THR A 317 -50.32 8.84 28.70
N ILE A 318 -51.44 9.31 28.13
CA ILE A 318 -51.86 8.91 26.78
C ILE A 318 -50.81 9.34 25.74
N GLU A 319 -50.19 10.52 25.93
CA GLU A 319 -49.09 10.97 25.08
C GLU A 319 -47.87 10.05 25.18
N ASP A 320 -47.51 9.60 26.39
CA ASP A 320 -46.40 8.66 26.59
C ASP A 320 -46.62 7.34 25.86
N LYS A 321 -47.85 6.79 25.89
CA LYS A 321 -48.21 5.56 25.17
C LYS A 321 -48.10 5.73 23.65
N PHE A 322 -48.56 6.87 23.13
CA PHE A 322 -48.45 7.18 21.70
C PHE A 322 -46.99 7.35 21.26
N GLU A 323 -46.18 8.02 22.09
CA GLU A 323 -44.75 8.22 21.85
C GLU A 323 -43.96 6.90 21.90
N ILE A 324 -44.27 6.00 22.83
CA ILE A 324 -43.70 4.64 22.89
C ILE A 324 -44.00 3.88 21.60
N LYS A 325 -45.26 3.91 21.12
CA LYS A 325 -45.64 3.26 19.86
C LYS A 325 -44.86 3.84 18.67
N ARG A 326 -44.71 5.17 18.62
CA ARG A 326 -43.92 5.85 17.60
C ARG A 326 -42.45 5.45 17.64
N LEU A 327 -41.84 5.42 18.82
CA LEU A 327 -40.43 5.05 19.01
C LEU A 327 -40.17 3.58 18.70
N LYS A 328 -41.08 2.66 19.07
CA LYS A 328 -41.01 1.24 18.65
C LYS A 328 -40.96 1.13 17.12
N ALA A 329 -41.87 1.80 16.43
CA ALA A 329 -41.88 1.81 14.96
C ALA A 329 -40.61 2.46 14.36
N GLN A 330 -40.09 3.52 14.99
CA GLN A 330 -38.85 4.17 14.57
C GLN A 330 -37.63 3.25 14.73
N VAL A 331 -37.52 2.55 15.86
CA VAL A 331 -36.44 1.59 16.12
C VAL A 331 -36.49 0.44 15.11
N CYS A 332 -37.67 -0.11 14.78
CA CYS A 332 -37.78 -1.14 13.74
C CYS A 332 -37.28 -0.65 12.38
N ARG A 333 -37.65 0.58 11.96
CA ARG A 333 -37.16 1.18 10.71
C ARG A 333 -35.64 1.40 10.72
N LEU A 334 -35.09 1.89 11.82
CA LEU A 334 -33.63 2.06 11.94
C LEU A 334 -32.91 0.71 11.93
N LEU A 335 -33.54 -0.34 12.44
CA LEU A 335 -33.01 -1.69 12.39
C LEU A 335 -33.05 -2.29 10.98
N ASP A 336 -34.06 -1.95 10.16
CA ASP A 336 -34.08 -2.27 8.71
C ASP A 336 -32.91 -1.61 7.99
N ASP A 337 -32.71 -0.31 8.21
CA ASP A 337 -31.61 0.46 7.62
C ASP A 337 -30.25 -0.10 8.08
N PHE A 338 -30.14 -0.47 9.37
CA PHE A 338 -28.97 -1.11 9.94
C PHE A 338 -28.68 -2.46 9.26
N GLU A 339 -29.68 -3.32 9.10
CA GLU A 339 -29.55 -4.63 8.46
C GLU A 339 -29.14 -4.50 6.99
N ALA A 340 -29.76 -3.57 6.25
CA ALA A 340 -29.43 -3.30 4.85
C ALA A 340 -27.98 -2.80 4.69
N LEU A 341 -27.54 -1.86 5.54
CA LEU A 341 -26.17 -1.35 5.53
C LEU A 341 -25.16 -2.40 5.99
N ARG A 342 -25.50 -3.21 7.00
CA ARG A 342 -24.67 -4.32 7.46
C ARG A 342 -24.50 -5.37 6.37
N GLN A 343 -25.56 -5.74 5.66
CA GLN A 343 -25.50 -6.69 4.56
C GLN A 343 -24.68 -6.12 3.38
N THR A 344 -24.83 -4.83 3.10
CA THR A 344 -23.99 -4.13 2.11
C THR A 344 -22.52 -4.19 2.50
N LEU A 345 -22.20 -3.87 3.76
CA LEU A 345 -20.83 -3.92 4.28
C LEU A 345 -20.27 -5.34 4.27
N LYS A 346 -21.08 -6.35 4.61
CA LYS A 346 -20.72 -7.77 4.50
C LYS A 346 -20.36 -8.10 3.05
N ASN A 347 -21.24 -7.83 2.10
CA ASN A 347 -20.99 -8.07 0.67
C ASN A 347 -19.73 -7.35 0.14
N GLN A 348 -19.42 -6.15 0.65
CA GLN A 348 -18.22 -5.40 0.28
C GLN A 348 -16.93 -5.96 0.90
N THR A 349 -17.02 -6.65 2.04
CA THR A 349 -15.84 -7.15 2.81
C THR A 349 -15.62 -8.65 2.63
N THR A 350 -16.63 -9.40 2.20
CA THR A 350 -16.52 -10.79 1.79
C THR A 350 -16.23 -10.90 0.30
N HIS A 351 -15.12 -11.54 -0.05
CA HIS A 351 -14.81 -11.83 -1.44
C HIS A 351 -15.84 -12.82 -2.04
N SER A 352 -16.14 -12.66 -3.33
CA SER A 352 -16.75 -13.72 -4.14
C SER A 352 -15.68 -14.71 -4.64
N TYR A 353 -16.09 -15.91 -5.08
CA TYR A 353 -15.17 -16.88 -5.71
C TYR A 353 -14.36 -16.27 -6.86
N LEU A 354 -14.97 -15.41 -7.69
CA LEU A 354 -14.26 -14.72 -8.76
C LEU A 354 -13.16 -13.81 -8.20
N THR A 355 -13.50 -12.97 -7.21
CA THR A 355 -12.51 -12.06 -6.60
C THR A 355 -11.43 -12.81 -5.82
N ALA A 356 -11.75 -13.94 -5.18
CA ALA A 356 -10.78 -14.81 -4.52
C ALA A 356 -9.84 -15.48 -5.54
N GLY A 357 -10.36 -15.88 -6.70
CA GLY A 357 -9.56 -16.37 -7.82
C GLY A 357 -8.61 -15.30 -8.37
N LEU A 358 -9.11 -14.09 -8.62
CA LEU A 358 -8.31 -12.93 -9.06
C LEU A 358 -7.24 -12.53 -8.03
N LEU A 359 -7.55 -12.65 -6.74
CA LEU A 359 -6.59 -12.43 -5.66
C LEU A 359 -5.46 -13.49 -5.68
N GLY A 360 -5.80 -14.76 -5.92
CA GLY A 360 -4.81 -15.83 -6.06
C GLY A 360 -3.96 -15.67 -7.31
N MET A 361 -4.57 -15.28 -8.42
CA MET A 361 -3.89 -14.92 -9.66
C MET A 361 -2.91 -13.76 -9.45
N LYS A 362 -3.32 -12.73 -8.69
CA LYS A 362 -2.45 -11.64 -8.27
C LYS A 362 -1.26 -12.15 -7.45
N TYR A 363 -1.48 -12.96 -6.41
CA TYR A 363 -0.37 -13.52 -5.62
C TYR A 363 0.57 -14.41 -6.43
N GLY A 364 0.05 -15.22 -7.35
CA GLY A 364 0.83 -15.99 -8.29
C GLY A 364 1.72 -15.12 -9.18
N LEU A 365 1.21 -13.97 -9.63
CA LEU A 365 1.96 -13.04 -10.46
C LEU A 365 3.06 -12.33 -9.65
N TYR A 366 2.80 -11.98 -8.39
CA TYR A 366 3.85 -11.48 -7.48
C TYR A 366 4.93 -12.53 -7.23
N ALA A 367 4.55 -13.80 -7.01
CA ALA A 367 5.49 -14.90 -6.86
C ALA A 367 6.33 -15.10 -8.14
N TYR A 368 5.71 -15.01 -9.31
CA TYR A 368 6.41 -15.04 -10.59
C TYR A 368 7.34 -13.82 -10.77
N GLY A 369 6.97 -12.65 -10.25
CA GLY A 369 7.85 -11.48 -10.18
C GLY A 369 9.11 -11.72 -9.34
N VAL A 370 9.02 -12.46 -8.24
CA VAL A 370 10.18 -12.91 -7.47
C VAL A 370 11.03 -13.87 -8.30
N LEU A 371 10.39 -14.85 -8.92
CA LEU A 371 11.05 -15.87 -9.72
C LEU A 371 11.80 -15.27 -10.92
N THR A 372 11.21 -14.34 -11.64
CA THR A 372 11.87 -13.59 -12.73
C THR A 372 13.04 -12.75 -12.21
N SER A 373 12.93 -12.14 -11.03
CA SER A 373 14.04 -11.41 -10.40
C SER A 373 15.21 -12.35 -10.05
N ILE A 374 14.92 -13.57 -9.57
CA ILE A 374 15.93 -14.61 -9.33
C ILE A 374 16.53 -15.07 -10.66
N LEU A 375 15.72 -15.25 -11.71
CA LEU A 375 16.21 -15.63 -13.03
C LEU A 375 17.21 -14.60 -13.56
N PHE A 376 16.89 -13.31 -13.50
CA PHE A 376 17.81 -12.24 -13.89
C PHE A 376 19.07 -12.20 -13.03
N MET A 377 18.98 -12.50 -11.74
CA MET A 377 20.13 -12.65 -10.86
C MET A 377 21.02 -13.80 -11.33
N VAL A 378 20.46 -14.99 -11.56
CA VAL A 378 21.19 -16.15 -12.04
C VAL A 378 21.81 -15.87 -13.41
N SER A 379 21.06 -15.33 -14.37
CA SER A 379 21.59 -14.92 -15.68
C SER A 379 22.74 -13.91 -15.53
N SER A 380 22.67 -12.98 -14.57
CA SER A 380 23.74 -12.02 -14.31
C SER A 380 25.00 -12.69 -13.76
N VAL A 381 24.86 -13.71 -12.91
CA VAL A 381 25.98 -14.50 -12.39
C VAL A 381 26.64 -15.29 -13.52
N PHE A 382 25.86 -16.03 -14.31
CA PHE A 382 26.36 -16.81 -15.44
C PHE A 382 27.11 -15.93 -16.47
N LEU A 383 26.61 -14.71 -16.70
CA LEU A 383 27.26 -13.73 -17.57
C LEU A 383 28.61 -13.27 -16.99
N VAL A 384 28.70 -13.03 -15.68
CA VAL A 384 29.96 -12.63 -15.02
C VAL A 384 30.98 -13.77 -14.98
N THR A 385 30.51 -15.01 -14.81
CA THR A 385 31.39 -16.20 -14.80
C THR A 385 31.70 -16.71 -16.20
N ALA A 386 31.20 -16.07 -17.26
CA ALA A 386 31.30 -16.50 -18.65
C ALA A 386 30.87 -17.97 -18.88
N THR A 387 29.94 -18.47 -18.06
CA THR A 387 29.42 -19.83 -18.15
C THR A 387 28.16 -19.87 -19.00
N ALA A 388 28.03 -20.90 -19.85
CA ALA A 388 26.84 -21.09 -20.68
C ALA A 388 25.56 -21.24 -19.82
N PHE A 389 24.49 -20.55 -20.21
CA PHE A 389 23.23 -20.59 -19.48
C PHE A 389 22.47 -21.90 -19.79
N PRO A 390 22.11 -22.71 -18.78
CA PRO A 390 21.45 -24.00 -19.01
C PRO A 390 20.01 -23.82 -19.55
N PRO A 391 19.68 -24.30 -20.76
CA PRO A 391 18.33 -24.15 -21.34
C PRO A 391 17.23 -24.81 -20.50
N ALA A 392 17.54 -25.94 -19.86
CA ALA A 392 16.62 -26.64 -18.96
C ALA A 392 16.22 -25.78 -17.74
N LEU A 393 17.13 -24.93 -17.26
CA LEU A 393 16.83 -23.99 -16.19
C LEU A 393 15.81 -22.94 -16.67
N LEU A 394 15.99 -22.40 -17.87
CA LEU A 394 15.03 -21.45 -18.44
C LEU A 394 13.63 -22.09 -18.55
N ALA A 395 13.55 -23.31 -19.09
CA ALA A 395 12.30 -24.05 -19.21
C ALA A 395 11.61 -24.27 -17.84
N ALA A 396 12.37 -24.69 -16.82
CA ALA A 396 11.85 -24.90 -15.48
C ALA A 396 11.29 -23.61 -14.85
N PHE A 397 11.98 -22.48 -15.04
CA PHE A 397 11.53 -21.16 -14.55
C PHE A 397 10.22 -20.70 -15.20
N ILE A 398 10.03 -21.01 -16.46
CA ILE A 398 8.81 -20.64 -17.19
C ILE A 398 7.62 -21.47 -16.72
N ILE A 399 7.78 -22.78 -16.64
CA ILE A 399 6.74 -23.72 -16.21
C ILE A 399 6.34 -23.44 -14.76
N SER A 400 7.32 -23.16 -13.90
CA SER A 400 7.05 -22.83 -12.50
C SER A 400 6.24 -21.54 -12.34
N GLY A 401 6.33 -20.57 -13.25
CA GLY A 401 5.44 -19.41 -13.26
C GLY A 401 3.96 -19.79 -13.39
N LEU A 402 3.62 -20.72 -14.29
CA LEU A 402 2.25 -21.22 -14.46
C LEU A 402 1.79 -22.01 -13.23
N VAL A 403 2.68 -22.85 -12.69
CA VAL A 403 2.40 -23.63 -11.48
C VAL A 403 2.14 -22.71 -10.29
N LEU A 404 2.91 -21.63 -10.13
CA LEU A 404 2.67 -20.63 -9.08
C LEU A 404 1.32 -19.93 -9.26
N MET A 405 0.99 -19.51 -10.48
CA MET A 405 -0.30 -18.89 -10.81
C MET A 405 -1.48 -19.80 -10.48
N ALA A 406 -1.46 -21.04 -10.97
CA ALA A 406 -2.50 -22.03 -10.72
C ALA A 406 -2.56 -22.41 -9.23
N GLY A 407 -1.40 -22.60 -8.60
CA GLY A 407 -1.28 -22.98 -7.19
C GLY A 407 -1.83 -21.94 -6.24
N PHE A 408 -1.48 -20.65 -6.41
CA PHE A 408 -2.03 -19.57 -5.58
C PHE A 408 -3.52 -19.35 -5.82
N THR A 409 -3.99 -19.49 -7.06
CA THR A 409 -5.42 -19.43 -7.38
C THR A 409 -6.20 -20.56 -6.69
N ALA A 410 -5.69 -21.80 -6.76
CA ALA A 410 -6.31 -22.93 -6.06
C ALA A 410 -6.27 -22.75 -4.54
N TYR A 411 -5.17 -22.23 -3.99
CA TYR A 411 -5.02 -21.97 -2.57
C TYR A 411 -6.02 -20.92 -2.07
N THR A 412 -6.18 -19.78 -2.75
CA THR A 412 -7.12 -18.73 -2.33
C THR A 412 -8.57 -19.19 -2.46
N LEU A 413 -8.91 -19.95 -3.51
CA LEU A 413 -10.25 -20.52 -3.66
C LEU A 413 -10.57 -21.53 -2.55
N ARG A 414 -9.61 -22.41 -2.23
CA ARG A 414 -9.78 -23.41 -1.16
C ARG A 414 -9.96 -22.73 0.19
N THR A 415 -9.08 -21.79 0.53
CA THR A 415 -9.14 -21.09 1.82
C THR A 415 -10.40 -20.23 1.94
N HIS A 416 -10.83 -19.58 0.86
CA HIS A 416 -12.11 -18.89 0.82
C HIS A 416 -13.30 -19.85 1.05
N SER A 417 -13.27 -21.04 0.45
CA SER A 417 -14.31 -22.05 0.67
C SER A 417 -14.37 -22.54 2.12
N GLN A 418 -13.22 -22.63 2.80
CA GLN A 418 -13.14 -23.03 4.20
C GLN A 418 -13.69 -21.93 5.10
N HIS A 419 -13.28 -20.69 4.87
CA HIS A 419 -13.79 -19.53 5.59
C HIS A 419 -15.32 -19.39 5.46
N LEU A 420 -15.88 -19.61 4.27
CA LEU A 420 -17.34 -19.59 4.10
C LEU A 420 -18.05 -20.68 4.91
N LYS A 421 -17.44 -21.86 5.05
CA LYS A 421 -17.98 -22.95 5.87
C LYS A 421 -17.91 -22.62 7.36
N GLU A 422 -16.78 -22.10 7.82
CA GLU A 422 -16.57 -21.66 9.20
C GLU A 422 -17.54 -20.53 9.57
N GLN A 423 -17.75 -19.57 8.65
CA GLN A 423 -18.71 -18.50 8.84
C GLN A 423 -20.15 -19.01 8.89
N ALA A 424 -20.52 -19.98 8.05
CA ALA A 424 -21.85 -20.60 8.11
C ALA A 424 -22.08 -21.31 9.46
N GLN A 425 -21.08 -22.02 9.97
CA GLN A 425 -21.13 -22.69 11.28
C GLN A 425 -21.22 -21.68 12.44
N ALA A 426 -20.42 -20.61 12.42
CA ALA A 426 -20.47 -19.56 13.44
C ALA A 426 -21.81 -18.77 13.43
N GLN A 427 -22.52 -18.73 12.30
CA GLN A 427 -23.86 -18.17 12.22
C GLN A 427 -24.95 -19.11 12.78
N GLU A 428 -24.70 -20.41 12.85
CA GLU A 428 -25.62 -21.38 13.45
C GLU A 428 -25.57 -21.33 14.98
N GLU A 429 -24.42 -21.02 15.58
CA GLU A 429 -24.30 -20.77 17.02
C GLU A 429 -25.17 -19.58 17.48
N GLU A 430 -25.56 -19.56 18.76
CA GLU A 430 -26.37 -18.50 19.37
C GLU A 430 -25.60 -17.17 19.36
N ASN A 431 -25.84 -16.36 18.34
CA ASN A 431 -25.22 -15.05 18.21
C ASN A 431 -26.15 -13.97 18.85
N PRO A 432 -25.64 -13.09 19.75
CA PRO A 432 -26.39 -11.98 20.35
C PRO A 432 -27.16 -11.10 19.35
N TYR A 433 -26.64 -10.87 18.15
CA TYR A 433 -27.31 -10.14 17.07
C TYR A 433 -28.67 -10.76 16.69
N LYS A 434 -28.88 -12.08 16.85
CA LYS A 434 -30.19 -12.71 16.60
C LYS A 434 -31.27 -12.16 17.53
N GLN A 435 -30.90 -11.73 18.74
CA GLN A 435 -31.84 -11.15 19.71
C GLN A 435 -32.42 -9.81 19.21
N LEU A 436 -31.63 -9.00 18.48
CA LEU A 436 -32.13 -7.77 17.84
C LEU A 436 -33.18 -8.07 16.77
N ILE A 437 -32.92 -9.09 15.95
CA ILE A 437 -33.86 -9.53 14.90
C ILE A 437 -35.14 -10.11 15.52
N GLU A 438 -35.02 -10.86 16.61
CA GLU A 438 -36.17 -11.42 17.32
C GLU A 438 -37.00 -10.32 18.00
N MET A 439 -36.36 -9.35 18.66
CA MET A 439 -37.02 -8.17 19.22
C MET A 439 -37.83 -7.43 18.15
N LYS A 440 -37.25 -7.22 16.97
CA LYS A 440 -37.96 -6.61 15.83
C LYS A 440 -39.24 -7.35 15.47
N LYS A 441 -39.15 -8.67 15.27
CA LYS A 441 -40.29 -9.52 14.93
C LYS A 441 -41.37 -9.47 16.02
N ASN A 442 -40.96 -9.45 17.28
CA ASN A 442 -41.87 -9.35 18.41
C ASN A 442 -42.60 -8.00 18.46
N ILE A 443 -41.90 -6.89 18.18
CA ILE A 443 -42.50 -5.56 18.08
C ILE A 443 -43.48 -5.48 16.91
N GLU A 444 -43.14 -6.04 15.76
CA GLU A 444 -44.02 -6.07 14.57
C GLU A 444 -45.25 -6.96 14.76
N ALA A 445 -45.14 -8.05 15.52
CA ALA A 445 -46.23 -8.99 15.75
C ALA A 445 -47.21 -8.57 16.85
N ASN A 446 -46.70 -8.01 17.96
CA ASN A 446 -47.48 -7.82 19.19
C ASN A 446 -47.64 -6.36 19.64
N GLU A 447 -47.11 -5.38 18.88
CA GLU A 447 -47.12 -3.90 19.05
C GLU A 447 -47.12 -3.35 20.49
N GLU A 448 -48.17 -3.60 21.28
CA GLU A 448 -48.39 -3.07 22.63
C GLU A 448 -47.71 -3.89 23.74
N THR A 449 -47.60 -5.23 23.63
CA THR A 449 -47.06 -6.11 24.70
C THR A 449 -45.68 -6.69 24.41
N ALA A 450 -45.06 -6.28 23.31
CA ALA A 450 -43.73 -6.79 22.93
C ALA A 450 -42.68 -6.44 23.99
N GLU A 451 -42.08 -7.47 24.59
CA GLU A 451 -40.93 -7.34 25.48
C GLU A 451 -39.75 -6.73 24.71
N ILE A 452 -39.17 -5.70 25.29
CA ILE A 452 -37.98 -5.05 24.75
C ILE A 452 -36.75 -5.54 25.52
N LEU A 453 -35.61 -5.61 24.83
CA LEU A 453 -34.32 -5.92 25.44
C LEU A 453 -33.94 -4.91 26.56
N THR A 454 -32.99 -5.29 27.41
CA THR A 454 -32.41 -4.35 28.38
C THR A 454 -31.35 -3.51 27.68
N SER A 455 -30.97 -2.36 28.26
CA SER A 455 -29.93 -1.49 27.69
C SER A 455 -28.61 -2.26 27.44
N ASP A 456 -28.21 -3.12 28.38
CA ASP A 456 -27.00 -3.93 28.27
C ASP A 456 -27.08 -4.99 27.16
N SER A 457 -28.21 -5.71 27.04
CA SER A 457 -28.36 -6.74 26.01
C SER A 457 -28.53 -6.13 24.62
N PHE A 458 -29.22 -4.99 24.51
CA PHE A 458 -29.30 -4.21 23.28
C PHE A 458 -27.92 -3.72 22.83
N GLY A 459 -27.15 -3.11 23.74
CA GLY A 459 -25.79 -2.63 23.44
C GLY A 459 -24.83 -3.76 23.05
N ALA A 460 -24.90 -4.91 23.73
CA ALA A 460 -24.10 -6.09 23.38
C ALA A 460 -24.46 -6.64 22.00
N SER A 461 -25.76 -6.75 21.70
CA SER A 461 -26.27 -7.24 20.40
C SER A 461 -25.91 -6.30 19.26
N LEU A 462 -25.95 -4.99 19.50
CA LEU A 462 -25.59 -3.97 18.52
C LEU A 462 -24.09 -4.00 18.20
N LYS A 463 -23.26 -4.10 19.25
CA LYS A 463 -21.81 -4.22 19.11
C LYS A 463 -21.40 -5.50 18.38
N ASP A 464 -22.07 -6.61 18.64
CA ASP A 464 -21.90 -7.85 17.88
C ASP A 464 -22.35 -7.68 16.42
N GLY A 465 -23.50 -7.04 16.18
CA GLY A 465 -23.99 -6.70 14.85
C GLY A 465 -22.99 -5.90 14.01
N LEU A 466 -22.21 -5.02 14.65
CA LEU A 466 -21.13 -4.24 14.02
C LEU A 466 -19.84 -5.05 13.78
N ALA A 467 -19.62 -6.14 14.51
CA ALA A 467 -18.46 -7.00 14.38
C ALA A 467 -18.61 -7.94 13.17
N LEU A 468 -18.24 -7.45 11.99
CA LEU A 468 -18.16 -8.27 10.79
C LEU A 468 -16.75 -8.85 10.64
N ASP A 469 -16.67 -10.18 10.48
CA ASP A 469 -15.42 -10.87 10.16
C ASP A 469 -15.09 -10.65 8.67
N PRO A 470 -14.02 -9.90 8.32
CA PRO A 470 -13.63 -9.69 6.94
C PRO A 470 -13.00 -10.95 6.35
N SER A 471 -12.89 -11.00 5.02
CA SER A 471 -12.18 -12.10 4.37
C SER A 471 -10.74 -12.25 4.87
N PRO A 472 -10.18 -13.48 4.87
CA PRO A 472 -8.82 -13.73 5.34
C PRO A 472 -7.80 -12.81 4.67
N GLN A 473 -7.04 -12.08 5.47
CA GLN A 473 -5.98 -11.20 4.99
C GLN A 473 -4.66 -11.96 4.94
N TYR A 474 -4.05 -12.02 3.77
CA TYR A 474 -2.76 -12.66 3.56
C TYR A 474 -1.68 -11.62 3.26
N PHE A 475 -0.47 -11.86 3.78
CA PHE A 475 0.69 -10.99 3.59
C PHE A 475 1.67 -11.50 2.51
N PHE A 476 1.19 -12.33 1.58
CA PHE A 476 2.04 -12.90 0.52
C PHE A 476 2.64 -11.81 -0.35
N GLN A 477 1.85 -10.78 -0.68
CA GLN A 477 2.29 -9.68 -1.52
C GLN A 477 3.48 -8.94 -0.89
N GLU A 478 3.41 -8.65 0.40
CA GLU A 478 4.43 -7.95 1.17
C GLU A 478 5.73 -8.77 1.21
N TRP A 479 5.63 -10.06 1.50
CA TRP A 479 6.80 -10.95 1.52
C TRP A 479 7.42 -11.12 0.14
N PHE A 480 6.62 -11.31 -0.91
CA PHE A 480 7.12 -11.38 -2.28
C PHE A 480 7.79 -10.09 -2.71
N GLU A 481 7.26 -8.93 -2.30
CA GLU A 481 7.90 -7.65 -2.58
C GLU A 481 9.28 -7.52 -1.90
N VAL A 482 9.46 -8.10 -0.70
CA VAL A 482 10.77 -8.16 -0.02
C VAL A 482 11.76 -9.00 -0.84
N PHE A 483 11.40 -10.24 -1.19
CA PHE A 483 12.28 -11.12 -1.96
C PHE A 483 12.59 -10.57 -3.35
N ARG A 484 11.58 -10.02 -4.03
CA ARG A 484 11.73 -9.36 -5.32
C ARG A 484 12.70 -8.17 -5.22
N SER A 485 12.59 -7.37 -4.16
CA SER A 485 13.45 -6.20 -3.94
C SER A 485 14.90 -6.59 -3.63
N LEU A 486 15.12 -7.67 -2.86
CA LEU A 486 16.44 -8.24 -2.60
C LEU A 486 17.11 -8.68 -3.91
N ALA A 487 16.43 -9.52 -4.71
CA ALA A 487 16.96 -10.00 -5.99
C ALA A 487 17.19 -8.87 -7.00
N SER A 488 16.25 -7.91 -7.08
CA SER A 488 16.39 -6.73 -7.93
C SER A 488 17.56 -5.82 -7.51
N GLY A 489 17.94 -5.83 -6.23
CA GLY A 489 19.07 -5.02 -5.75
C GLY A 489 20.41 -5.50 -6.32
N ILE A 490 20.57 -6.80 -6.58
CA ILE A 490 21.79 -7.34 -7.18
C ILE A 490 21.97 -6.82 -8.60
N SER A 491 20.96 -6.94 -9.45
CA SER A 491 21.03 -6.46 -10.84
C SER A 491 21.22 -4.94 -10.93
N LYS A 492 20.57 -4.19 -10.03
CA LYS A 492 20.75 -2.72 -9.92
C LYS A 492 22.14 -2.34 -9.43
N GLY A 493 22.68 -3.03 -8.43
CA GLY A 493 24.02 -2.76 -7.90
C GLY A 493 25.12 -3.04 -8.93
N LYS A 494 25.02 -4.17 -9.66
CA LYS A 494 25.89 -4.45 -10.82
C LYS A 494 25.80 -3.35 -11.87
N SER A 495 24.58 -3.00 -12.28
CA SER A 495 24.33 -1.97 -13.30
C SER A 495 24.92 -0.61 -12.92
N PHE A 496 24.74 -0.21 -11.65
CA PHE A 496 25.33 1.02 -11.13
C PHE A 496 26.85 0.95 -11.10
N SER A 497 27.42 -0.19 -10.67
CA SER A 497 28.88 -0.35 -10.61
C SER A 497 29.51 -0.22 -11.99
N ASN A 498 28.96 -0.88 -13.00
CA ASN A 498 29.46 -0.79 -14.38
C ASN A 498 29.42 0.66 -14.91
N PHE A 499 28.42 1.44 -14.51
CA PHE A 499 28.33 2.86 -14.85
C PHE A 499 29.34 3.73 -14.09
N ALA A 500 29.40 3.60 -12.77
CA ALA A 500 30.29 4.39 -11.94
C ALA A 500 31.77 4.12 -12.22
N THR A 501 32.07 2.93 -12.76
CA THR A 501 33.42 2.48 -13.09
C THR A 501 33.70 2.46 -14.60
N THR A 502 32.83 3.04 -15.43
CA THR A 502 33.09 3.21 -16.87
C THR A 502 34.48 3.83 -17.13
N PRO A 503 34.96 4.86 -16.39
CA PRO A 503 36.31 5.39 -16.59
C PRO A 503 37.47 4.45 -16.22
N LEU A 504 37.18 3.31 -15.58
CA LEU A 504 38.17 2.30 -15.18
C LEU A 504 38.20 1.11 -16.14
N GLN A 505 37.45 1.17 -17.24
CA GLN A 505 37.50 0.15 -18.30
C GLN A 505 38.81 0.30 -19.09
N GLU A 506 39.39 -0.82 -19.48
CA GLU A 506 40.65 -0.86 -20.23
C GLU A 506 40.38 -1.21 -21.69
N ALA A 507 41.00 -0.48 -22.62
CA ALA A 507 40.91 -0.78 -24.04
C ALA A 507 41.77 -2.01 -24.38
N ASP A 508 41.23 -2.94 -25.15
CA ASP A 508 42.00 -4.02 -25.74
C ASP A 508 42.83 -3.55 -26.95
N SER A 509 43.52 -4.50 -27.59
CA SER A 509 44.32 -4.26 -28.79
C SER A 509 43.52 -3.80 -30.00
N GLU A 510 42.19 -3.98 -30.00
CA GLU A 510 41.28 -3.56 -31.08
C GLU A 510 40.58 -2.22 -30.76
N GLY A 511 40.82 -1.65 -29.57
CA GLY A 511 40.24 -0.39 -29.12
C GLY A 511 38.88 -0.54 -28.42
N HIS A 512 38.45 -1.77 -28.11
CA HIS A 512 37.22 -2.04 -27.38
C HIS A 512 37.45 -2.04 -25.87
N TYR A 513 36.55 -1.41 -25.12
CA TYR A 513 36.68 -1.28 -23.67
C TYR A 513 36.11 -2.50 -22.92
N HIS A 514 36.91 -3.06 -22.01
CA HIS A 514 36.55 -4.24 -21.21
C HIS A 514 36.57 -3.97 -19.70
N ASP A 515 35.76 -4.74 -18.97
CA ASP A 515 35.66 -4.69 -17.51
C ASP A 515 36.91 -5.29 -16.84
N THR A 516 37.51 -4.57 -15.90
CA THR A 516 38.65 -5.07 -15.10
C THR A 516 38.19 -5.90 -13.89
N PRO A 517 39.04 -6.76 -13.30
CA PRO A 517 38.68 -7.53 -12.10
C PRO A 517 38.25 -6.66 -10.90
N LEU A 518 38.80 -5.44 -10.81
CA LEU A 518 38.42 -4.45 -9.79
C LEU A 518 36.95 -4.01 -9.94
N ILE A 519 36.49 -3.81 -11.18
CA ILE A 519 35.10 -3.50 -11.50
C ILE A 519 34.18 -4.63 -11.03
N GLY A 520 34.60 -5.88 -11.24
CA GLY A 520 33.89 -7.07 -10.75
C GLY A 520 33.73 -7.08 -9.22
N ALA A 521 34.80 -6.81 -8.47
CA ALA A 521 34.75 -6.75 -7.01
C ALA A 521 33.82 -5.63 -6.48
N LEU A 522 33.89 -4.44 -7.09
CA LEU A 522 33.00 -3.32 -6.78
C LEU A 522 31.54 -3.63 -7.13
N ALA A 523 31.30 -4.35 -8.23
CA ALA A 523 29.96 -4.76 -8.62
C ALA A 523 29.33 -5.71 -7.61
N VAL A 524 30.10 -6.64 -7.03
CA VAL A 524 29.63 -7.53 -5.96
C VAL A 524 29.30 -6.73 -4.70
N ALA A 525 30.20 -5.85 -4.25
CA ALA A 525 29.98 -5.02 -3.06
C ALA A 525 28.72 -4.14 -3.20
N ASN A 526 28.57 -3.45 -4.34
CA ASN A 526 27.40 -2.64 -4.64
C ASN A 526 26.12 -3.48 -4.75
N SER A 527 26.19 -4.68 -5.34
CA SER A 527 25.06 -5.61 -5.42
C SER A 527 24.52 -6.00 -4.05
N VAL A 528 25.42 -6.31 -3.09
CA VAL A 528 25.05 -6.62 -1.71
C VAL A 528 24.40 -5.40 -1.03
N LEU A 529 25.02 -4.23 -1.14
CA LEU A 529 24.51 -2.99 -0.55
C LEU A 529 23.10 -2.65 -1.07
N PHE A 530 22.91 -2.65 -2.38
CA PHE A 530 21.61 -2.39 -3.00
C PHE A 530 20.58 -3.45 -2.60
N SER A 531 20.94 -4.74 -2.60
CA SER A 531 20.04 -5.81 -2.17
C SER A 531 19.52 -5.57 -0.76
N LEU A 532 20.42 -5.36 0.21
CA LEU A 532 20.06 -5.14 1.60
C LEU A 532 19.16 -3.92 1.78
N VAL A 533 19.54 -2.76 1.23
CA VAL A 533 18.76 -1.52 1.41
C VAL A 533 17.38 -1.63 0.76
N LEU A 534 17.29 -2.19 -0.45
CA LEU A 534 16.00 -2.34 -1.15
C LEU A 534 15.10 -3.34 -0.43
N GLY A 535 15.64 -4.47 0.04
CA GLY A 535 14.93 -5.49 0.81
C GLY A 535 14.43 -4.96 2.15
N LEU A 536 15.29 -4.31 2.93
CA LEU A 536 14.92 -3.73 4.23
C LEU A 536 13.87 -2.62 4.09
N ARG A 537 13.94 -1.81 3.03
CA ARG A 537 12.91 -0.80 2.75
C ARG A 537 11.57 -1.44 2.39
N ALA A 538 11.59 -2.52 1.60
CA ALA A 538 10.37 -3.27 1.27
C ALA A 538 9.74 -3.88 2.53
N LEU A 539 10.57 -4.44 3.41
CA LEU A 539 10.15 -4.99 4.70
C LEU A 539 9.49 -3.93 5.57
N ALA A 540 10.16 -2.78 5.77
CA ALA A 540 9.63 -1.67 6.55
C ALA A 540 8.30 -1.13 6.00
N ARG A 541 8.21 -0.97 4.67
CA ARG A 541 7.00 -0.44 4.03
C ARG A 541 5.83 -1.43 4.06
N GLY A 542 6.08 -2.71 3.84
CA GLY A 542 5.05 -3.74 3.73
C GLY A 542 4.52 -4.20 5.08
N LEU A 543 5.41 -4.53 6.02
CA LEU A 543 5.04 -5.13 7.31
C LEU A 543 5.14 -4.16 8.50
N GLY A 544 5.74 -2.98 8.32
CA GLY A 544 5.90 -1.99 9.39
C GLY A 544 4.70 -1.04 9.57
N ARG A 545 3.84 -0.89 8.56
CA ARG A 545 2.70 0.04 8.57
C ARG A 545 1.37 -0.69 8.76
N PRO A 546 0.40 -0.11 9.49
CA PRO A 546 -0.94 -0.65 9.54
C PRO A 546 -1.62 -0.53 8.16
N PRO A 547 -2.49 -1.47 7.76
CA PRO A 547 -3.18 -1.42 6.48
C PRO A 547 -4.08 -0.17 6.39
N LEU A 548 -4.06 0.46 5.21
CA LEU A 548 -4.84 1.67 4.91
C LEU A 548 -6.34 1.42 5.12
N GLY A 549 -7.02 2.30 5.86
CA GLY A 549 -8.47 2.23 6.12
C GLY A 549 -8.88 1.50 7.41
N GLN A 550 -7.94 0.94 8.20
CA GLN A 550 -8.24 0.44 9.54
C GLN A 550 -8.11 1.55 10.60
N VAL A 551 -9.08 1.61 11.52
CA VAL A 551 -9.04 2.46 12.72
C VAL A 551 -8.29 1.69 13.80
N ASN A 552 -7.15 2.23 14.26
CA ASN A 552 -6.54 1.73 15.48
C ASN A 552 -7.35 2.29 16.65
N SER A 553 -8.11 1.46 17.36
CA SER A 553 -8.83 1.85 18.58
C SER A 553 -7.92 2.41 19.69
N ARG A 554 -6.59 2.28 19.54
CA ARG A 554 -5.57 2.80 20.47
C ARG A 554 -5.34 4.32 20.43
N ASN A 555 -5.88 5.05 19.46
CA ASN A 555 -5.67 6.50 19.33
C ASN A 555 -6.87 7.37 19.75
N VAL A 556 -7.89 6.78 20.40
CA VAL A 556 -8.85 7.58 21.17
C VAL A 556 -8.14 8.01 22.44
N LYS A 557 -7.34 9.09 22.36
CA LYS A 557 -6.99 9.84 23.57
C LYS A 557 -8.29 10.45 24.08
N GLN A 558 -8.69 10.07 25.30
CA GLN A 558 -9.65 10.86 26.07
C GLN A 558 -9.21 12.33 26.03
N PRO A 559 -10.13 13.29 25.85
CA PRO A 559 -9.80 14.69 26.09
C PRO A 559 -9.40 14.82 27.57
N ASP A 560 -8.21 15.36 27.80
CA ASP A 560 -7.70 15.65 29.13
C ASP A 560 -8.75 16.46 29.89
N VAL A 561 -9.27 15.87 30.97
CA VAL A 561 -10.01 16.58 32.00
C VAL A 561 -9.04 17.61 32.57
N VAL A 562 -9.36 18.89 32.38
CA VAL A 562 -8.70 20.00 33.04
C VAL A 562 -9.01 19.87 34.52
N GLU A 563 -8.13 19.19 35.25
CA GLU A 563 -8.14 19.17 36.69
C GLU A 563 -7.51 20.48 37.18
N SER A 564 -8.39 21.35 37.69
CA SER A 564 -8.02 22.54 38.43
C SER A 564 -7.18 22.16 39.65
N SER A 565 -5.95 22.64 39.71
CA SER A 565 -5.27 22.86 40.99
C SER A 565 -4.74 24.29 41.05
N THR A 566 -5.28 24.97 42.04
CA THR A 566 -4.98 26.29 42.55
C THR A 566 -3.54 26.43 43.03
N ASP A 567 -3.07 27.67 42.96
CA ASP A 567 -1.97 28.28 43.72
C ASP A 567 -0.53 27.91 43.34
N ASP A 568 0.09 28.76 42.51
CA ASP A 568 1.06 29.69 43.10
C ASP A 568 1.22 30.97 42.27
N ILE A 569 0.99 32.09 42.96
CA ILE A 569 0.99 33.46 42.48
C ILE A 569 2.42 33.99 42.48
N LYS A 570 2.85 34.63 41.37
CA LYS A 570 3.66 35.87 41.44
C LYS A 570 3.72 36.66 40.11
N THR A 571 2.86 37.68 40.10
CA THR A 571 3.14 39.11 39.80
C THR A 571 3.50 39.60 38.38
N LYS A 572 2.51 40.33 37.80
CA LYS A 572 2.54 41.70 37.18
C LYS A 572 3.39 41.91 35.91
N SER A 573 2.97 42.63 34.85
CA SER A 573 1.78 43.43 34.47
C SER A 573 1.94 43.89 32.98
N PRO A 574 1.15 44.81 32.39
CA PRO A 574 0.22 44.54 31.28
C PRO A 574 0.54 45.33 29.98
N GLY A 575 -0.15 45.02 28.88
CA GLY A 575 -0.06 45.82 27.65
C GLY A 575 -0.98 45.35 26.52
N GLU A 576 -2.24 45.81 26.57
CA GLU A 576 -3.16 46.14 25.46
C GLU A 576 -3.43 45.08 24.36
N SER A 577 -4.60 44.42 24.38
CA SER A 577 -5.89 44.90 23.81
C SER A 577 -5.87 45.18 22.31
N SER A 578 -6.39 44.25 21.49
CA SER A 578 -7.63 44.50 20.73
C SER A 578 -8.12 43.25 19.98
N ARG A 579 -9.44 43.22 19.83
CA ARG A 579 -10.34 42.11 19.45
C ARG A 579 -10.38 41.84 17.92
N PRO A 580 -11.06 40.76 17.48
CA PRO A 580 -10.82 40.07 16.22
C PRO A 580 -11.70 40.59 15.06
N SER A 581 -11.31 40.29 13.82
CA SER A 581 -12.17 40.55 12.65
C SER A 581 -12.02 39.49 11.55
N LYS A 582 -13.07 38.66 11.46
CA LYS A 582 -13.83 38.20 10.28
C LYS A 582 -13.09 37.70 9.03
N LYS A 583 -13.41 36.43 8.72
CA LYS A 583 -13.38 35.80 7.39
C LYS A 583 -13.99 36.68 6.29
N LYS A 584 -13.32 36.72 5.13
CA LYS A 584 -13.93 36.88 3.79
C LYS A 584 -13.06 36.17 2.75
N ALA A 585 -13.67 35.26 2.00
CA ALA A 585 -13.36 34.96 0.59
C ALA A 585 -14.44 35.69 -0.26
N PRO A 586 -14.40 35.75 -1.61
CA PRO A 586 -13.56 35.02 -2.55
C PRO A 586 -13.04 35.84 -3.78
N ASP A 587 -12.40 35.12 -4.71
CA ASP A 587 -12.23 35.36 -6.16
C ASP A 587 -11.32 36.49 -6.69
N SER A 588 -10.23 36.08 -7.37
CA SER A 588 -10.03 36.35 -8.81
C SER A 588 -8.71 35.75 -9.33
N LEU A 589 -8.78 35.09 -10.48
CA LEU A 589 -7.65 34.68 -11.32
C LEU A 589 -6.87 35.90 -11.85
N SER A 590 -5.53 35.85 -11.82
CA SER A 590 -4.71 36.46 -12.87
C SER A 590 -3.40 35.71 -13.08
N ARG A 591 -3.14 35.44 -14.36
CA ARG A 591 -2.02 34.73 -14.98
C ARG A 591 -0.86 35.73 -15.18
N ASN A 592 0.37 35.35 -14.81
CA ASN A 592 1.62 35.60 -15.55
C ASN A 592 2.85 35.13 -14.72
N GLU A 593 3.70 34.33 -15.36
CA GLU A 593 5.03 33.87 -14.90
C GLU A 593 6.12 34.99 -15.05
N PRO A 594 7.42 34.69 -14.89
CA PRO A 594 8.13 34.30 -13.67
C PRO A 594 9.30 35.25 -13.37
N SER A 595 9.79 35.33 -12.13
CA SER A 595 11.09 35.96 -11.87
C SER A 595 11.92 35.11 -10.92
N VAL A 596 12.89 34.45 -11.54
CA VAL A 596 14.04 33.79 -10.92
C VAL A 596 15.08 34.88 -10.68
N ALA A 597 15.20 35.38 -9.46
CA ALA A 597 16.35 36.15 -9.01
C ALA A 597 16.43 36.11 -7.49
N ASN A 598 17.63 35.85 -6.96
CA ASN A 598 18.02 35.88 -5.55
C ASN A 598 17.86 34.58 -4.74
N MET A 599 18.52 33.51 -5.20
CA MET A 599 19.13 32.54 -4.28
C MET A 599 20.60 32.91 -4.06
N GLY A 600 20.84 33.80 -3.10
CA GLY A 600 22.18 34.08 -2.56
C GLY A 600 22.52 33.08 -1.46
N PHE A 601 22.98 31.88 -1.83
CA PHE A 601 23.58 30.92 -0.90
C PHE A 601 25.09 31.16 -0.90
N PHE A 602 25.65 31.80 0.14
CA PHE A 602 26.97 31.53 0.76
C PHE A 602 27.24 32.61 1.82
N GLY A 603 27.36 32.21 3.10
CA GLY A 603 27.46 33.20 4.18
C GLY A 603 27.71 32.73 5.62
N SER A 604 28.41 31.62 5.83
CA SER A 604 29.31 31.37 6.98
C SER A 604 28.78 31.02 8.40
N LYS A 605 29.56 30.11 9.01
CA LYS A 605 29.93 29.89 10.43
C LYS A 605 29.29 28.74 11.24
N LEU A 606 30.20 27.80 11.55
CA LEU A 606 30.18 26.70 12.52
C LEU A 606 29.53 27.04 13.87
N LYS A 607 28.91 26.01 14.47
CA LYS A 607 29.21 25.62 15.86
C LYS A 607 29.04 24.11 16.07
N LYS A 608 30.16 23.46 16.38
CA LYS A 608 30.27 22.12 16.98
C LYS A 608 29.82 22.21 18.44
N THR A 609 29.03 21.24 18.89
CA THR A 609 29.02 20.82 20.31
C THR A 609 28.61 19.35 20.38
N THR A 610 29.54 18.54 20.91
CA THR A 610 29.33 17.19 21.45
C THR A 610 29.27 17.33 22.98
N PRO A 611 28.48 16.51 23.67
CA PRO A 611 29.03 15.69 24.76
C PRO A 611 28.47 14.25 24.69
N GLN A 612 29.31 13.21 24.60
CA GLN A 612 29.99 12.48 25.68
C GLN A 612 29.06 11.61 26.55
N ASP A 613 29.30 10.30 26.45
CA ASP A 613 28.68 9.17 27.14
C ASP A 613 28.78 9.19 28.67
N LYS A 614 27.82 8.50 29.34
CA LYS A 614 28.07 7.50 30.41
C LYS A 614 26.75 6.76 30.82
N PRO A 615 26.80 5.61 31.54
CA PRO A 615 26.15 4.38 31.06
C PRO A 615 25.15 3.73 32.05
N MET A 616 24.50 2.66 31.55
CA MET A 616 23.84 1.54 32.25
C MET A 616 22.53 1.77 33.05
N SER A 617 21.49 1.00 32.74
CA SER A 617 21.13 -0.20 33.53
C SER A 617 20.28 -1.17 32.72
N HIS A 618 20.56 -2.47 32.88
CA HIS A 618 19.81 -3.57 32.30
C HIS A 618 18.60 -3.94 33.19
N SER A 619 17.62 -4.56 32.54
CA SER A 619 16.61 -5.48 33.11
C SER A 619 15.52 -4.87 33.99
N LYS A 620 14.29 -4.83 33.45
CA LYS A 620 13.17 -5.58 34.04
C LYS A 620 12.33 -6.19 32.92
N SER A 621 12.15 -7.50 33.01
CA SER A 621 11.25 -8.34 32.22
C SER A 621 9.80 -8.03 32.58
N GLU A 622 8.94 -7.73 31.59
CA GLU A 622 7.48 -7.71 31.77
C GLU A 622 6.88 -9.04 31.32
N PHE A 623 7.11 -10.06 32.15
CA PHE A 623 6.24 -11.23 32.27
C PHE A 623 5.41 -10.98 33.55
N HIS A 624 4.44 -10.06 33.49
CA HIS A 624 3.38 -9.86 34.49
C HIS A 624 2.60 -8.62 34.06
N LEU A 625 1.49 -8.82 33.34
CA LEU A 625 0.28 -7.96 33.34
C LEU A 625 -0.77 -8.66 32.46
N SER A 626 -1.10 -9.88 32.87
CA SER A 626 -2.17 -10.69 32.32
C SER A 626 -2.92 -11.34 33.46
N SER A 627 -3.72 -10.55 34.18
CA SER A 627 -4.83 -11.03 35.01
C SER A 627 -5.63 -9.83 35.53
N PHE A 628 -6.83 -9.67 34.94
CA PHE A 628 -8.08 -9.13 35.48
C PHE A 628 -8.07 -8.11 36.62
N GLU A 629 -8.79 -7.00 36.38
CA GLU A 629 -9.79 -6.52 37.33
C GLU A 629 -10.99 -5.93 36.55
N SER A 630 -12.18 -6.44 36.88
CA SER A 630 -13.47 -5.89 36.51
C SER A 630 -13.74 -4.63 37.34
N SER A 631 -14.08 -3.51 36.72
CA SER A 631 -14.72 -2.40 37.43
C SER A 631 -16.08 -2.11 36.81
N ASN A 632 -17.11 -2.49 37.56
CA ASN A 632 -18.45 -1.92 37.50
C ASN A 632 -18.42 -0.39 37.62
N GLY A 633 -19.38 0.28 36.98
CA GLY A 633 -19.85 1.61 37.38
C GLY A 633 -19.43 2.76 36.47
N GLY A 634 -20.31 3.15 35.55
CA GLY A 634 -20.25 4.39 34.79
C GLY A 634 -21.66 4.97 34.65
N ILE A 635 -22.11 5.63 35.72
CA ILE A 635 -23.41 6.28 35.90
C ILE A 635 -23.60 7.40 34.87
N ILE A 636 -24.74 7.40 34.18
CA ILE A 636 -25.24 8.55 33.43
C ILE A 636 -25.75 9.57 34.47
N LEU A 637 -25.02 10.68 34.61
CA LEU A 637 -25.43 11.87 35.35
C LEU A 637 -26.04 12.87 34.37
N GLY A 638 -27.29 13.27 34.59
CA GLY A 638 -27.95 14.30 33.80
C GLY A 638 -29.47 14.37 33.96
N LEU A 639 -29.93 14.60 35.19
CA LEU A 639 -31.28 15.12 35.49
C LEU A 639 -31.12 16.10 36.66
N ASP A 640 -31.15 17.39 36.33
CA ASP A 640 -31.89 18.41 37.05
C ASP A 640 -32.72 19.18 36.01
#